data_AF-A0A8R1EJ50-F1
#
_entry.id   AF-A0A8R1EJ50-F1
#
_cell.length_a   1.000
_cell.length_b   1.000
_cell.length_c   1.000
_cell.angle_alpha   90.00
_cell.angle_beta   90.00
_cell.angle_gamma   90.00
#
_symmetry.space_group_name_H-M   'P 1'
#
loop_
_entity.id
_entity.type
_entity.pdbx_description
1 polymer ?
#
loop_
_entity_poly.entity_id
_entity_poly.type
_entity_poly.pdbx_seq_one_letter_code
_entity_poly.pdbx_strand_id
1 'polypeptide(L)'
;MTLGCAKLDQQVADYLAWDQNVTTRSEIQKLLDEKNVDGLKARMNTRLVFGTAGVRAPMQAGFGRLNDLTIIQITHGFARHMLNVYGQPKTGVAIGFDGRHNSRRFAELAANVFIRNNIPVYFFSEVSPTPVVSWATINLGCDAGLIITASHNPKEDNGYKAYWSNGAQIIGPHDDEIVRIKEAEPQPREEYWDLSELKSSPLFHSADVVIDPYFAIEKSNNFTRDINTSTPLKFTYSAFHGIGYHYAKRMFTEFGFPASSFISVAEQQEPNPDFPTIPFPNPEEGRKVLTLSLETAEKNGSTVILANDPDADRIQLAEKQKDGEWRVFTGNEMGALLTWWIWTNWRKANPNVDASKVYILNSAVSSQIVKTIADAEGLTLHFFLAISHWRKMANPARDGYLEFANEPELPGEAENNPPAVERRSTLSEDSSLFQDRLPTENSITPEQAFIHMVKAMLGTGLLSLPLAFKHSGLFLGLILTIVICLICLYCMRQVVFAAHFVCNRNGRDLIDYANIMRGAVEMGPPWIKRRGYFFKQLVNVNMFISQLGFCCVYFVFMADNLEDASEVLRSLDAFKFRLRRFEFFDGTLLVVHLSFNKTGHRPMARDRHWPSWRRISLDSWTRTCGLLPARISSDGFSGQCSKGRSKVFATVDDLKAALEVSMGFDRRRTPCGALSNFGVRNVLRACVKARGSNFEILL
;
A
#
# COMPACT_ATOMS: atom_id res chain seq x y z
N MET A 1 3.54 -18.96 -39.86
CA MET A 1 4.94 -18.47 -39.81
C MET A 1 5.39 -18.68 -38.36
N THR A 2 6.54 -19.33 -38.10
CA THR A 2 6.96 -19.69 -36.73
C THR A 2 7.97 -18.66 -36.19
N LEU A 3 7.67 -18.05 -35.04
CA LEU A 3 8.50 -17.05 -34.34
C LEU A 3 9.65 -17.68 -33.53
N GLY A 4 9.80 -19.00 -33.58
CA GLY A 4 10.87 -19.74 -32.87
C GLY A 4 10.56 -20.02 -31.40
N CYS A 5 9.35 -19.68 -30.92
CA CYS A 5 8.85 -20.03 -29.59
C CYS A 5 7.39 -20.48 -29.70
N ALA A 6 7.14 -21.79 -29.56
CA ALA A 6 5.82 -22.38 -29.76
C ALA A 6 4.73 -21.75 -28.86
N LYS A 7 5.08 -21.34 -27.64
CA LYS A 7 4.16 -20.64 -26.74
C LYS A 7 3.75 -19.27 -27.28
N LEU A 8 4.72 -18.49 -27.77
CA LEU A 8 4.44 -17.16 -28.33
C LEU A 8 3.65 -17.27 -29.63
N ASP A 9 3.99 -18.23 -30.49
CA ASP A 9 3.25 -18.54 -31.72
C ASP A 9 1.78 -18.82 -31.42
N GLN A 10 1.51 -19.66 -30.42
CA GLN A 10 0.15 -19.97 -30.00
C GLN A 10 -0.57 -18.73 -29.46
N GLN A 11 0.06 -17.95 -28.58
CA GLN A 11 -0.56 -16.74 -28.04
C GLN A 11 -0.90 -15.71 -29.12
N VAL A 12 -0.04 -15.54 -30.13
CA VAL A 12 -0.32 -14.65 -31.25
C VAL A 12 -1.48 -15.16 -32.10
N ALA A 13 -1.51 -16.47 -32.39
CA ALA A 13 -2.61 -17.09 -33.12
C ALA A 13 -3.94 -16.96 -32.36
N ASP A 14 -3.95 -17.25 -31.06
CA ASP A 14 -5.10 -17.13 -30.19
C ASP A 14 -5.60 -15.68 -30.14
N TYR A 15 -4.70 -14.71 -29.94
CA TYR A 15 -5.06 -13.30 -29.90
C TYR A 15 -5.73 -12.86 -31.22
N LEU A 16 -5.13 -13.20 -32.37
CA LEU A 16 -5.69 -12.85 -33.69
C LEU A 16 -6.99 -13.60 -33.99
N ALA A 17 -7.21 -14.77 -33.41
CA ALA A 17 -8.46 -15.50 -33.53
C ALA A 17 -9.58 -14.90 -32.68
N TRP A 18 -9.27 -14.47 -31.44
CA TRP A 18 -10.26 -14.05 -30.46
C TRP A 18 -10.57 -12.55 -30.47
N ASP A 19 -9.60 -11.69 -30.80
CA ASP A 19 -9.81 -10.26 -30.88
C ASP A 19 -10.66 -9.90 -32.10
N GLN A 20 -11.73 -9.13 -31.94
CA GLN A 20 -12.54 -8.63 -33.06
C GLN A 20 -12.27 -7.16 -33.38
N ASN A 21 -11.46 -6.45 -32.58
CA ASN A 21 -11.12 -5.07 -32.86
C ASN A 21 -10.04 -5.00 -33.96
N VAL A 22 -10.42 -4.41 -35.10
CA VAL A 22 -9.57 -4.32 -36.29
C VAL A 22 -8.26 -3.59 -35.99
N THR A 23 -8.28 -2.51 -35.21
CA THR A 23 -7.09 -1.72 -34.88
C THR A 23 -6.08 -2.54 -34.09
N THR A 24 -6.50 -3.21 -33.02
CA THR A 24 -5.59 -3.98 -32.17
C THR A 24 -5.12 -5.26 -32.85
N ARG A 25 -5.96 -5.90 -33.68
CA ARG A 25 -5.51 -6.99 -34.56
C ARG A 25 -4.43 -6.51 -35.53
N SER A 26 -4.62 -5.36 -36.17
CA SER A 26 -3.64 -4.79 -37.10
C SER A 26 -2.31 -4.45 -36.42
N GLU A 27 -2.33 -4.01 -35.16
CA GLU A 27 -1.08 -3.81 -34.39
C GLU A 27 -0.29 -5.11 -34.21
N ILE A 28 -0.95 -6.21 -33.85
CA ILE A 28 -0.29 -7.51 -33.71
C ILE A 28 0.16 -8.06 -35.06
N GLN A 29 -0.67 -7.91 -36.09
CA GLN A 29 -0.31 -8.33 -37.45
C GLN A 29 0.93 -7.58 -37.96
N LYS A 30 1.00 -6.26 -37.74
CA LYS A 30 2.17 -5.46 -38.10
C LYS A 30 3.44 -5.96 -37.41
N LEU A 31 3.38 -6.24 -36.11
CA LEU A 31 4.54 -6.79 -35.38
C LEU A 31 4.95 -8.18 -35.89
N LEU A 32 3.98 -8.99 -36.32
CA LEU A 32 4.22 -10.29 -36.93
C LEU A 32 4.91 -10.16 -38.31
N ASP A 33 4.43 -9.25 -39.16
CA ASP A 33 4.97 -8.98 -40.48
C ASP A 33 6.40 -8.41 -40.41
N GLU A 34 6.66 -7.53 -39.44
CA GLU A 34 7.97 -6.97 -39.12
C GLU A 34 8.91 -7.97 -38.43
N LYS A 35 8.41 -9.17 -38.05
CA LYS A 35 9.12 -10.16 -37.24
C LYS A 35 9.68 -9.58 -35.93
N ASN A 36 8.96 -8.62 -35.35
CA ASN A 36 9.34 -7.97 -34.10
C ASN A 36 8.98 -8.86 -32.90
N VAL A 37 9.79 -9.89 -32.68
CA VAL A 37 9.60 -10.90 -31.61
C VAL A 37 9.56 -10.25 -30.23
N ASP A 38 10.37 -9.23 -29.98
CA ASP A 38 10.46 -8.59 -28.67
C ASP A 38 9.22 -7.74 -28.37
N GLY A 39 8.72 -7.00 -29.36
CA GLY A 39 7.45 -6.29 -29.28
C GLY A 39 6.27 -7.23 -29.00
N LEU A 40 6.25 -8.39 -29.66
CA LEU A 40 5.24 -9.44 -29.41
C LEU A 40 5.36 -10.01 -28.00
N LYS A 41 6.57 -10.37 -27.54
CA LYS A 41 6.79 -10.87 -26.17
C LYS A 41 6.33 -9.85 -25.12
N ALA A 42 6.69 -8.58 -25.29
CA ALA A 42 6.33 -7.50 -24.36
C ALA A 42 4.81 -7.31 -24.22
N ARG A 43 4.04 -7.64 -25.27
CA ARG A 43 2.58 -7.51 -25.32
C ARG A 43 1.83 -8.81 -24.98
N MET A 44 2.41 -9.98 -25.25
CA MET A 44 1.75 -11.28 -25.08
C MET A 44 2.13 -12.03 -23.80
N ASN A 45 3.37 -11.89 -23.32
CA ASN A 45 3.85 -12.70 -22.19
C ASN A 45 3.47 -12.12 -20.83
N THR A 46 3.13 -10.83 -20.76
CA THR A 46 2.71 -10.19 -19.51
C THR A 46 1.26 -10.54 -19.18
N ARG A 47 1.00 -10.86 -17.91
CA ARG A 47 -0.36 -11.06 -17.39
C ARG A 47 -0.87 -9.79 -16.75
N LEU A 48 -2.11 -9.40 -17.08
CA LEU A 48 -2.83 -8.39 -16.32
C LEU A 48 -3.21 -8.97 -14.95
N VAL A 49 -2.71 -8.33 -13.90
CA VAL A 49 -2.99 -8.69 -12.50
C VAL A 49 -3.66 -7.52 -11.79
N PHE A 50 -4.54 -7.81 -10.84
CA PHE A 50 -5.07 -6.79 -9.95
C PHE A 50 -3.97 -6.33 -8.98
N GLY A 51 -3.56 -5.07 -9.09
CA GLY A 51 -2.72 -4.43 -8.09
C GLY A 51 -3.52 -3.83 -6.93
N THR A 52 -2.81 -3.15 -6.04
CA THR A 52 -3.40 -2.00 -5.34
C THR A 52 -3.97 -1.07 -6.43
N ALA A 53 -5.05 -0.35 -6.30
CA ALA A 53 -5.68 0.45 -7.36
C ALA A 53 -6.10 -0.25 -8.69
N GLY A 54 -6.16 -1.59 -8.74
CA GLY A 54 -6.86 -2.34 -9.81
C GLY A 54 -5.91 -2.87 -10.87
N VAL A 55 -6.44 -3.26 -12.05
CA VAL A 55 -5.60 -3.54 -13.22
C VAL A 55 -5.27 -2.20 -13.87
N ARG A 56 -4.00 -1.94 -14.18
CA ARG A 56 -3.56 -0.78 -14.97
C ARG A 56 -2.53 -1.24 -15.98
N ALA A 57 -2.70 -0.81 -17.23
CA ALA A 57 -1.74 -1.09 -18.29
C ALA A 57 -1.90 -0.08 -19.43
N PRO A 58 -0.89 0.04 -20.30
CA PRO A 58 -1.02 0.80 -21.54
C PRO A 58 -2.13 0.26 -22.42
N MET A 59 -2.85 1.17 -23.08
CA MET A 59 -3.87 0.87 -24.08
C MET A 59 -3.21 0.49 -25.41
N GLN A 60 -2.99 -0.81 -25.60
CA GLN A 60 -2.31 -1.38 -26.77
C GLN A 60 -2.85 -2.79 -27.03
N ALA A 61 -2.56 -3.34 -28.21
CA ALA A 61 -2.89 -4.74 -28.48
C ALA A 61 -2.04 -5.73 -27.67
N GLY A 62 -2.61 -6.90 -27.36
CA GLY A 62 -1.96 -8.03 -26.68
C GLY A 62 -2.55 -8.36 -25.29
N PHE A 63 -2.29 -9.57 -24.79
CA PHE A 63 -2.86 -10.07 -23.52
C PHE A 63 -2.35 -9.35 -22.25
N GLY A 64 -1.19 -8.72 -22.34
CA GLY A 64 -0.55 -7.94 -21.28
C GLY A 64 -0.84 -6.44 -21.34
N ARG A 65 -1.87 -6.04 -22.08
CA ARG A 65 -2.27 -4.65 -22.33
C ARG A 65 -3.78 -4.50 -22.16
N LEU A 66 -4.25 -3.28 -21.92
CA LEU A 66 -5.68 -3.02 -21.87
C LEU A 66 -6.20 -2.74 -23.29
N ASN A 67 -7.18 -3.53 -23.72
CA ASN A 67 -7.87 -3.44 -24.99
C ASN A 67 -9.23 -4.11 -24.85
N ASP A 68 -10.05 -4.07 -25.90
CA ASP A 68 -11.39 -4.65 -25.91
C ASP A 68 -11.38 -6.12 -25.46
N LEU A 69 -10.50 -6.95 -26.03
CA LEU A 69 -10.41 -8.38 -25.71
C LEU A 69 -10.08 -8.60 -24.23
N THR A 70 -9.07 -7.90 -23.69
CA THR A 70 -8.67 -8.12 -22.29
C THR A 70 -9.69 -7.59 -21.28
N ILE A 71 -10.44 -6.52 -21.63
CA ILE A 71 -11.58 -6.04 -20.84
C ILE A 71 -12.70 -7.08 -20.82
N ILE A 72 -13.04 -7.65 -21.97
CA ILE A 72 -14.04 -8.72 -22.08
C ILE A 72 -13.63 -9.93 -21.24
N GLN A 73 -12.36 -10.37 -21.36
CA GLN A 73 -11.84 -11.53 -20.63
C GLN A 73 -11.84 -11.31 -19.11
N ILE A 74 -11.33 -10.17 -18.63
CA ILE A 74 -11.32 -9.87 -17.19
C ILE A 74 -12.75 -9.77 -16.65
N THR A 75 -13.65 -9.14 -17.41
CA THR A 75 -15.05 -9.02 -16.99
C THR A 75 -15.77 -10.37 -17.03
N HIS A 76 -15.41 -11.27 -17.95
CA HIS A 76 -15.92 -12.65 -17.96
C HIS A 76 -15.51 -13.34 -16.66
N GLY A 77 -14.22 -13.29 -16.29
CA GLY A 77 -13.76 -13.84 -15.01
C GLY A 77 -14.51 -13.25 -13.81
N PHE A 78 -14.81 -11.95 -13.86
CA PHE A 78 -15.59 -11.27 -12.83
C PHE A 78 -17.04 -11.74 -12.75
N ALA A 79 -17.75 -11.79 -13.88
CA ALA A 79 -19.12 -12.29 -13.95
C ALA A 79 -19.23 -13.75 -13.46
N ARG A 80 -18.31 -14.62 -13.89
CA ARG A 80 -18.28 -16.02 -13.46
C ARG A 80 -17.97 -16.15 -11.97
N HIS A 81 -17.04 -15.37 -11.44
CA HIS A 81 -16.76 -15.34 -10.00
C HIS A 81 -17.98 -14.89 -9.19
N MET A 82 -18.69 -13.85 -9.63
CA MET A 82 -19.93 -13.41 -9.00
C MET A 82 -21.01 -14.50 -9.01
N LEU A 83 -21.18 -15.20 -10.13
CA LEU A 83 -22.12 -16.33 -10.23
C LEU A 83 -21.71 -17.49 -9.29
N ASN A 84 -20.41 -17.76 -9.13
CA ASN A 84 -19.93 -18.79 -8.21
C ASN A 84 -20.19 -18.44 -6.74
N VAL A 85 -20.08 -17.16 -6.38
CA VAL A 85 -20.28 -16.69 -5.00
C VAL A 85 -21.76 -16.54 -4.65
N TYR A 86 -22.56 -15.99 -5.56
CA TYR A 86 -23.96 -15.62 -5.28
C TYR A 86 -24.99 -16.57 -5.90
N GLY A 87 -24.58 -17.46 -6.80
CA GLY A 87 -25.48 -18.27 -7.64
C GLY A 87 -26.16 -17.44 -8.73
N GLN A 88 -27.06 -16.55 -8.31
CA GLN A 88 -27.65 -15.50 -9.15
C GLN A 88 -27.51 -14.15 -8.42
N PRO A 89 -26.63 -13.25 -8.91
CA PRO A 89 -26.50 -11.89 -8.36
C PRO A 89 -27.86 -11.20 -8.30
N LYS A 90 -28.18 -10.59 -7.16
CA LYS A 90 -29.51 -10.03 -6.88
C LYS A 90 -29.70 -8.64 -7.46
N THR A 91 -28.64 -7.86 -7.47
CA THR A 91 -28.65 -6.41 -7.74
C THR A 91 -27.52 -6.00 -8.68
N GLY A 92 -26.64 -6.92 -9.07
CA GLY A 92 -25.77 -6.72 -10.22
C GLY A 92 -24.60 -5.77 -9.96
N VAL A 93 -24.22 -4.97 -10.96
CA VAL A 93 -22.98 -4.18 -10.94
C VAL A 93 -23.23 -2.72 -11.28
N ALA A 94 -22.74 -1.79 -10.44
CA ALA A 94 -22.65 -0.37 -10.79
C ALA A 94 -21.39 -0.11 -11.63
N ILE A 95 -21.52 0.52 -12.80
CA ILE A 95 -20.42 0.72 -13.77
C ILE A 95 -20.30 2.19 -14.14
N GLY A 96 -19.10 2.76 -13.93
CA GLY A 96 -18.73 4.10 -14.38
C GLY A 96 -17.40 4.13 -15.14
N PHE A 97 -17.02 5.31 -15.60
CA PHE A 97 -15.78 5.53 -16.36
C PHE A 97 -15.31 6.99 -16.26
N ASP A 98 -14.01 7.21 -16.46
CA ASP A 98 -13.41 8.55 -16.55
C ASP A 98 -13.34 9.07 -17.99
N GLY A 99 -12.76 10.26 -18.17
CA GLY A 99 -12.64 10.94 -19.46
C GLY A 99 -11.51 10.48 -20.38
N ARG A 100 -10.80 9.38 -20.08
CA ARG A 100 -9.69 8.90 -20.92
C ARG A 100 -10.17 8.28 -22.23
N HIS A 101 -9.25 8.15 -23.18
CA HIS A 101 -9.48 7.38 -24.39
C HIS A 101 -9.98 5.97 -24.04
N ASN A 102 -10.95 5.48 -24.81
CA ASN A 102 -11.59 4.16 -24.67
C ASN A 102 -12.33 3.87 -23.35
N SER A 103 -12.31 4.75 -22.32
CA SER A 103 -12.93 4.45 -21.02
C SER A 103 -14.42 4.10 -21.14
N ARG A 104 -15.20 4.89 -21.92
CA ARG A 104 -16.61 4.58 -22.21
C ARG A 104 -16.79 3.25 -22.94
N ARG A 105 -15.99 3.00 -23.98
CA ARG A 105 -16.05 1.76 -24.78
C ARG A 105 -15.78 0.52 -23.92
N PHE A 106 -14.74 0.57 -23.08
CA PHE A 106 -14.40 -0.51 -22.17
C PHE A 106 -15.50 -0.74 -21.12
N ALA A 107 -16.12 0.33 -20.61
CA ALA A 107 -17.25 0.22 -19.70
C ALA A 107 -18.48 -0.43 -20.37
N GLU A 108 -18.79 -0.07 -21.62
CA GLU A 108 -19.89 -0.67 -22.39
C GLU A 108 -19.63 -2.15 -22.70
N LEU A 109 -18.41 -2.53 -23.07
CA LEU A 109 -18.02 -3.94 -23.24
C LEU A 109 -18.15 -4.73 -21.93
N ALA A 110 -17.70 -4.16 -20.82
CA ALA A 110 -17.85 -4.80 -19.52
C ALA A 110 -19.34 -4.97 -19.13
N ALA A 111 -20.16 -3.93 -19.33
CA ALA A 111 -21.60 -3.99 -19.11
C ALA A 111 -22.28 -5.10 -19.93
N ASN A 112 -21.91 -5.22 -21.21
CA ASN A 112 -22.46 -6.25 -22.09
C ASN A 112 -22.09 -7.66 -21.61
N VAL A 113 -20.85 -7.87 -21.16
CA VAL A 113 -20.42 -9.14 -20.58
C VAL A 113 -21.28 -9.52 -19.37
N PHE A 114 -21.53 -8.59 -18.44
CA PHE A 114 -22.41 -8.86 -17.29
C PHE A 114 -23.84 -9.22 -17.73
N ILE A 115 -24.42 -8.44 -18.63
CA ILE A 115 -25.79 -8.65 -19.12
C ILE A 115 -25.93 -10.01 -19.84
N ARG A 116 -24.96 -10.39 -20.68
CA ARG A 116 -24.93 -11.71 -21.35
C ARG A 116 -24.68 -12.87 -20.37
N ASN A 117 -24.29 -12.58 -19.13
CA ASN A 117 -24.26 -13.54 -18.01
C ASN A 117 -25.50 -13.45 -17.11
N ASN A 118 -26.55 -12.75 -17.54
CA ASN A 118 -27.78 -12.53 -16.77
C ASN A 118 -27.54 -11.76 -15.45
N ILE A 119 -26.58 -10.84 -15.44
CA ILE A 119 -26.25 -9.99 -14.29
C ILE A 119 -26.73 -8.56 -14.61
N PRO A 120 -27.61 -7.97 -13.79
CA PRO A 120 -28.05 -6.58 -13.97
C PRO A 120 -26.88 -5.59 -13.94
N VAL A 121 -27.01 -4.49 -14.66
CA VAL A 121 -26.02 -3.41 -14.69
C VAL A 121 -26.69 -2.07 -14.43
N TYR A 122 -26.09 -1.28 -13.56
CA TYR A 122 -26.40 0.12 -13.35
C TYR A 122 -25.28 0.97 -13.96
N PHE A 123 -25.53 1.60 -15.09
CA PHE A 123 -24.53 2.28 -15.89
C PHE A 123 -24.67 3.80 -15.77
N PHE A 124 -23.56 4.50 -15.53
CA PHE A 124 -23.55 5.97 -15.57
C PHE A 124 -23.61 6.47 -17.00
N SER A 125 -24.50 7.43 -17.30
CA SER A 125 -24.66 7.93 -18.66
C SER A 125 -23.46 8.75 -19.13
N GLU A 126 -22.78 9.41 -18.18
CA GLU A 126 -21.63 10.28 -18.38
C GLU A 126 -20.47 9.93 -17.45
N VAL A 127 -19.32 10.58 -17.68
CA VAL A 127 -18.13 10.41 -16.84
C VAL A 127 -18.45 10.70 -15.36
N SER A 128 -17.95 9.85 -14.48
CA SER A 128 -18.36 9.86 -13.06
C SER A 128 -17.19 9.59 -12.11
N PRO A 129 -17.01 10.41 -11.05
CA PRO A 129 -15.97 10.22 -10.05
C PRO A 129 -15.94 8.82 -9.46
N THR A 130 -14.74 8.30 -9.24
CA THR A 130 -14.51 7.06 -8.47
C THR A 130 -15.35 6.97 -7.18
N PRO A 131 -15.40 8.00 -6.30
CA PRO A 131 -16.22 7.95 -5.09
C PRO A 131 -17.72 7.84 -5.36
N VAL A 132 -18.23 8.40 -6.46
CA VAL A 132 -19.65 8.33 -6.83
C VAL A 132 -20.03 6.94 -7.34
N VAL A 133 -19.12 6.24 -8.03
CA VAL A 133 -19.32 4.83 -8.43
C VAL A 133 -19.29 3.90 -7.22
N SER A 134 -18.40 4.15 -6.26
CA SER A 134 -18.38 3.43 -4.97
C SER A 134 -19.68 3.65 -4.20
N TRP A 135 -20.16 4.90 -4.12
CA TRP A 135 -21.46 5.23 -3.55
C TRP A 135 -22.62 4.53 -4.25
N ALA A 136 -22.63 4.51 -5.59
CA ALA A 136 -23.67 3.84 -6.37
C ALA A 136 -23.75 2.35 -6.03
N THR A 137 -22.58 1.69 -5.86
CA THR A 137 -22.50 0.28 -5.46
C THR A 137 -23.23 0.04 -4.14
N ILE A 138 -23.02 0.91 -3.15
CA ILE A 138 -23.64 0.79 -1.82
C ILE A 138 -25.12 1.19 -1.85
N ASN A 139 -25.43 2.34 -2.46
CA ASN A 139 -26.75 2.97 -2.41
C ASN A 139 -27.80 2.19 -3.21
N LEU A 140 -27.42 1.63 -4.36
CA LEU A 140 -28.27 0.74 -5.16
C LEU A 140 -28.26 -0.70 -4.63
N GLY A 141 -27.41 -0.98 -3.63
CA GLY A 141 -27.23 -2.31 -3.05
C GLY A 141 -26.65 -3.31 -4.03
N CYS A 142 -25.88 -2.88 -5.03
CA CYS A 142 -25.24 -3.74 -6.03
C CYS A 142 -24.33 -4.78 -5.37
N ASP A 143 -24.24 -5.96 -5.99
CA ASP A 143 -23.36 -7.03 -5.54
C ASP A 143 -21.86 -6.70 -5.77
N ALA A 144 -21.59 -5.79 -6.71
CA ALA A 144 -20.26 -5.30 -7.05
C ALA A 144 -20.30 -3.93 -7.74
N GLY A 145 -19.11 -3.33 -7.93
CA GLY A 145 -18.92 -2.11 -8.70
C GLY A 145 -17.72 -2.20 -9.63
N LEU A 146 -17.70 -1.38 -10.67
CA LEU A 146 -16.61 -1.27 -11.63
C LEU A 146 -16.45 0.18 -12.09
N ILE A 147 -15.22 0.71 -12.05
CA ILE A 147 -14.88 1.93 -12.77
C ILE A 147 -13.70 1.71 -13.71
N ILE A 148 -13.85 2.20 -14.94
CA ILE A 148 -12.77 2.25 -15.93
C ILE A 148 -11.99 3.56 -15.77
N THR A 149 -10.78 3.47 -15.23
CA THR A 149 -9.90 4.62 -15.00
C THR A 149 -8.48 4.18 -14.61
N ALA A 150 -7.47 4.94 -15.04
CA ALA A 150 -6.11 4.85 -14.53
C ALA A 150 -5.74 5.94 -13.50
N SER A 151 -6.72 6.70 -12.98
CA SER A 151 -6.51 7.80 -12.03
C SER A 151 -5.50 8.82 -12.56
N HIS A 152 -4.34 8.97 -11.94
CA HIS A 152 -3.31 9.95 -12.28
C HIS A 152 -2.27 9.48 -13.31
N ASN A 153 -2.39 8.27 -13.86
CA ASN A 153 -1.43 7.75 -14.85
C ASN A 153 -1.39 8.60 -16.14
N PRO A 154 -0.35 8.48 -16.98
CA PRO A 154 -0.30 9.12 -18.30
C PRO A 154 -1.48 8.73 -19.20
N LYS A 155 -1.74 9.50 -20.26
CA LYS A 155 -2.91 9.30 -21.16
C LYS A 155 -2.91 7.97 -21.91
N GLU A 156 -1.74 7.37 -22.09
CA GLU A 156 -1.55 6.09 -22.77
C GLU A 156 -2.09 4.93 -21.93
N ASP A 157 -2.25 5.12 -20.62
CA ASP A 157 -2.75 4.11 -19.69
C ASP A 157 -4.27 4.25 -19.47
N ASN A 158 -4.90 3.10 -19.27
CA ASN A 158 -6.24 2.99 -18.70
C ASN A 158 -6.23 1.97 -17.54
N GLY A 159 -7.37 1.75 -16.90
CA GLY A 159 -7.45 0.84 -15.78
C GLY A 159 -8.84 0.25 -15.55
N TYR A 160 -8.87 -0.81 -14.75
CA TYR A 160 -10.05 -1.56 -14.36
C TYR A 160 -10.05 -1.70 -12.84
N LYS A 161 -10.85 -0.86 -12.17
CA LYS A 161 -11.00 -0.84 -10.71
C LYS A 161 -12.32 -1.53 -10.33
N ALA A 162 -12.22 -2.71 -9.73
CA ALA A 162 -13.38 -3.48 -9.28
C ALA A 162 -13.63 -3.31 -7.77
N TYR A 163 -14.89 -3.19 -7.39
CA TYR A 163 -15.39 -3.09 -6.02
C TYR A 163 -16.31 -4.25 -5.72
N TRP A 164 -16.41 -4.62 -4.44
CA TRP A 164 -17.40 -5.60 -3.98
C TRP A 164 -18.66 -4.89 -3.45
N SER A 165 -19.61 -5.64 -2.90
CA SER A 165 -20.93 -5.15 -2.46
C SER A 165 -20.90 -4.07 -1.38
N ASN A 166 -19.75 -3.88 -0.73
CA ASN A 166 -19.48 -2.84 0.27
C ASN A 166 -18.95 -1.54 -0.34
N GLY A 167 -18.86 -1.43 -1.66
CA GLY A 167 -18.25 -0.29 -2.35
C GLY A 167 -16.74 -0.19 -2.19
N ALA A 168 -16.09 -1.15 -1.53
CA ALA A 168 -14.66 -1.18 -1.33
C ALA A 168 -13.96 -1.98 -2.42
N GLN A 169 -12.75 -1.55 -2.76
CA GLN A 169 -11.99 -2.20 -3.81
C GLN A 169 -11.67 -3.66 -3.46
N ILE A 170 -11.83 -4.56 -4.42
CA ILE A 170 -11.58 -6.00 -4.21
C ILE A 170 -10.13 -6.29 -3.81
N ILE A 171 -9.98 -7.38 -3.07
CA ILE A 171 -8.73 -7.98 -2.62
C ILE A 171 -8.88 -9.51 -2.63
N GLY A 172 -7.76 -10.20 -2.42
CA GLY A 172 -7.75 -11.64 -2.20
C GLY A 172 -8.78 -12.08 -1.15
N PRO A 173 -9.58 -13.12 -1.46
CA PRO A 173 -9.44 -14.04 -2.59
C PRO A 173 -10.17 -13.62 -3.89
N HIS A 174 -10.93 -12.52 -3.92
CA HIS A 174 -11.77 -12.17 -5.07
C HIS A 174 -10.96 -11.83 -6.32
N ASP A 175 -9.89 -11.05 -6.19
CA ASP A 175 -9.03 -10.66 -7.31
C ASP A 175 -8.31 -11.86 -7.95
N ASP A 176 -7.73 -12.74 -7.12
CA ASP A 176 -7.05 -13.96 -7.54
C ASP A 176 -8.01 -14.90 -8.30
N GLU A 177 -9.23 -15.04 -7.81
CA GLU A 177 -10.23 -15.93 -8.41
C GLU A 177 -10.72 -15.41 -9.78
N ILE A 178 -10.92 -14.10 -9.91
CA ILE A 178 -11.27 -13.48 -11.20
C ILE A 178 -10.19 -13.75 -12.25
N VAL A 179 -8.91 -13.58 -11.87
CA VAL A 179 -7.78 -13.85 -12.77
C VAL A 179 -7.70 -15.34 -13.09
N ARG A 180 -7.88 -16.22 -12.10
CA ARG A 180 -7.86 -17.68 -12.30
C ARG A 180 -8.93 -18.13 -13.31
N ILE A 181 -10.17 -17.64 -13.16
CA ILE A 181 -11.26 -18.01 -14.07
C ILE A 181 -11.01 -17.47 -15.47
N LYS A 182 -10.60 -16.19 -15.58
CA LYS A 182 -10.19 -15.59 -16.87
C LYS A 182 -9.15 -16.45 -17.60
N GLU A 183 -8.14 -16.94 -16.88
CA GLU A 183 -7.08 -17.76 -17.47
C GLU A 183 -7.54 -19.19 -17.83
N ALA A 184 -8.52 -19.73 -17.11
CA ALA A 184 -9.11 -21.04 -17.39
C ALA A 184 -10.10 -21.00 -18.57
N GLU A 185 -10.79 -19.87 -18.77
CA GLU A 185 -11.79 -19.63 -19.82
C GLU A 185 -11.40 -18.42 -20.69
N PRO A 186 -10.26 -18.46 -21.43
CA PRO A 186 -9.72 -17.27 -22.08
C PRO A 186 -10.46 -16.86 -23.36
N GLN A 187 -11.18 -17.78 -24.00
CA GLN A 187 -11.89 -17.48 -25.25
C GLN A 187 -13.21 -16.74 -24.97
N PRO A 188 -13.41 -15.52 -25.47
CA PRO A 188 -14.66 -14.79 -25.27
C PRO A 188 -15.81 -15.41 -26.07
N ARG A 189 -17.04 -15.30 -25.54
CA ARG A 189 -18.26 -15.59 -26.30
C ARG A 189 -18.47 -14.54 -27.39
N GLU A 190 -18.99 -14.93 -28.54
CA GLU A 190 -19.22 -14.02 -29.67
C GLU A 190 -20.16 -12.86 -29.30
N GLU A 191 -21.24 -13.16 -28.57
CA GLU A 191 -22.23 -12.20 -28.08
C GLU A 191 -21.69 -11.11 -27.14
N TYR A 192 -20.49 -11.28 -26.58
CA TYR A 192 -19.84 -10.24 -25.76
C TYR A 192 -19.39 -9.02 -26.56
N TRP A 193 -19.13 -9.20 -27.86
CA TRP A 193 -18.65 -8.13 -28.74
C TRP A 193 -19.78 -7.27 -29.30
N ASP A 194 -21.00 -7.81 -29.36
CA ASP A 194 -22.16 -7.11 -29.91
C ASP A 194 -22.84 -6.22 -28.86
N LEU A 195 -22.67 -4.90 -29.03
CA LEU A 195 -23.25 -3.86 -28.17
C LEU A 195 -24.61 -3.34 -28.67
N SER A 196 -25.12 -3.84 -29.81
CA SER A 196 -26.31 -3.29 -30.46
C SER A 196 -27.56 -3.31 -29.57
N GLU A 197 -27.68 -4.32 -28.71
CA GLU A 197 -28.80 -4.52 -27.77
C GLU A 197 -28.48 -4.08 -26.33
N LEU A 198 -27.30 -3.52 -26.08
CA LEU A 198 -26.84 -3.24 -24.70
C LEU A 198 -27.83 -2.34 -23.95
N LYS A 199 -28.22 -1.22 -24.55
CA LYS A 199 -29.08 -0.20 -23.92
C LYS A 199 -30.56 -0.55 -23.93
N SER A 200 -30.99 -1.49 -24.79
CA SER A 200 -32.38 -1.96 -24.86
C SER A 200 -32.64 -3.17 -23.96
N SER A 201 -31.58 -3.79 -23.42
CA SER A 201 -31.70 -4.89 -22.47
C SER A 201 -32.50 -4.49 -21.23
N PRO A 202 -33.43 -5.34 -20.75
CA PRO A 202 -34.15 -5.08 -19.49
C PRO A 202 -33.24 -5.12 -18.26
N LEU A 203 -32.01 -5.64 -18.39
CA LEU A 203 -31.01 -5.68 -17.34
C LEU A 203 -30.11 -4.43 -17.32
N PHE A 204 -30.31 -3.49 -18.24
CA PHE A 204 -29.58 -2.23 -18.29
C PHE A 204 -30.37 -1.13 -17.58
N HIS A 205 -29.79 -0.59 -16.51
CA HIS A 205 -30.38 0.44 -15.67
C HIS A 205 -29.46 1.67 -15.62
N SER A 206 -30.03 2.85 -15.34
CA SER A 206 -29.22 4.05 -15.11
C SER A 206 -28.70 4.08 -13.68
N ALA A 207 -27.41 4.38 -13.50
CA ALA A 207 -26.82 4.68 -12.20
C ALA A 207 -27.00 6.15 -11.79
N ASP A 208 -27.39 7.04 -12.71
CA ASP A 208 -27.45 8.49 -12.48
C ASP A 208 -28.43 8.88 -11.36
N VAL A 209 -29.39 8.00 -11.07
CA VAL A 209 -30.37 8.14 -9.97
C VAL A 209 -29.70 8.32 -8.60
N VAL A 210 -28.44 7.93 -8.44
CA VAL A 210 -27.68 8.06 -7.18
C VAL A 210 -26.95 9.40 -7.02
N ILE A 211 -26.86 10.20 -8.08
CA ILE A 211 -26.08 11.45 -8.08
C ILE A 211 -26.71 12.46 -7.12
N ASP A 212 -28.02 12.68 -7.19
CA ASP A 212 -28.71 13.60 -6.28
C ASP A 212 -28.66 13.13 -4.81
N PRO A 213 -28.93 11.84 -4.50
CA PRO A 213 -28.68 11.28 -3.17
C PRO A 213 -27.25 11.47 -2.65
N TYR A 214 -26.24 11.35 -3.51
CA TYR A 214 -24.83 11.60 -3.14
C TYR A 214 -24.64 13.05 -2.65
N PHE A 215 -25.16 14.04 -3.38
CA PHE A 215 -25.07 15.43 -2.92
C PHE A 215 -25.89 15.69 -1.65
N ALA A 216 -27.03 15.03 -1.49
CA ALA A 216 -27.87 15.18 -0.30
C ALA A 216 -27.17 14.66 0.97
N ILE A 217 -26.50 13.50 0.91
CA ILE A 217 -25.76 12.97 2.05
C ILE A 217 -24.53 13.82 2.35
N GLU A 218 -23.78 14.27 1.34
CA GLU A 218 -22.62 15.14 1.55
C GLU A 218 -23.02 16.49 2.15
N LYS A 219 -24.15 17.06 1.71
CA LYS A 219 -24.69 18.29 2.29
C LYS A 219 -25.00 18.16 3.78
N SER A 220 -25.31 16.96 4.27
CA SER A 220 -25.54 16.72 5.70
C SER A 220 -24.26 16.90 6.55
N ASN A 221 -23.09 16.82 5.92
CA ASN A 221 -21.78 17.08 6.53
C ASN A 221 -21.38 18.57 6.53
N ASN A 222 -22.29 19.48 6.18
CA ASN A 222 -22.01 20.91 6.18
C ASN A 222 -22.22 21.54 7.57
N PHE A 223 -21.14 21.61 8.34
CA PHE A 223 -21.14 22.18 9.69
C PHE A 223 -21.02 23.72 9.74
N THR A 224 -20.76 24.39 8.61
CA THR A 224 -20.37 25.82 8.58
C THR A 224 -21.11 26.64 7.53
N ARG A 225 -22.35 26.26 7.20
CA ARG A 225 -23.12 26.90 6.12
C ARG A 225 -23.19 28.43 6.19
N ASP A 226 -23.40 28.99 7.38
CA ASP A 226 -23.50 30.45 7.56
C ASP A 226 -22.16 31.15 7.26
N ILE A 227 -21.04 30.53 7.64
CA ILE A 227 -19.68 31.01 7.34
C ILE A 227 -19.42 30.89 5.84
N ASN A 228 -19.81 29.77 5.22
CA ASN A 228 -19.61 29.55 3.79
C ASN A 228 -20.38 30.60 2.97
N THR A 229 -21.62 30.91 3.35
CA THR A 229 -22.50 31.85 2.64
C THR A 229 -21.98 33.29 2.68
N SER A 230 -21.32 33.66 3.78
CA SER A 230 -20.77 35.02 3.98
C SER A 230 -19.28 35.13 3.65
N THR A 231 -18.65 34.07 3.11
CA THR A 231 -17.21 34.06 2.92
C THR A 231 -16.77 35.05 1.83
N PRO A 232 -15.75 35.89 2.10
CA PRO A 232 -15.10 36.70 1.08
C PRO A 232 -14.04 35.91 0.30
N LEU A 233 -13.75 34.67 0.71
CA LEU A 233 -12.70 33.86 0.10
C LEU A 233 -13.07 33.45 -1.32
N LYS A 234 -12.05 33.46 -2.18
CA LYS A 234 -12.09 32.88 -3.52
C LYS A 234 -11.16 31.67 -3.58
N PHE A 235 -11.65 30.60 -4.18
CA PHE A 235 -11.02 29.31 -4.33
C PHE A 235 -10.77 29.06 -5.81
N THR A 236 -9.52 28.85 -6.18
CA THR A 236 -9.19 28.37 -7.52
C THR A 236 -9.26 26.85 -7.54
N TYR A 237 -9.95 26.28 -8.51
CA TYR A 237 -10.16 24.85 -8.66
C TYR A 237 -9.64 24.36 -10.01
N SER A 238 -8.93 23.23 -10.02
CA SER A 238 -8.56 22.51 -11.24
C SER A 238 -8.97 21.04 -11.18
N ALA A 239 -9.56 20.54 -12.26
CA ALA A 239 -9.85 19.12 -12.42
C ALA A 239 -8.70 18.36 -13.10
N PHE A 240 -7.61 19.03 -13.50
CA PHE A 240 -6.53 18.45 -14.31
C PHE A 240 -7.03 17.68 -15.54
N HIS A 241 -7.99 18.28 -16.28
CA HIS A 241 -8.68 17.65 -17.41
C HIS A 241 -9.44 16.38 -17.04
N GLY A 242 -9.81 16.28 -15.77
CA GLY A 242 -10.56 15.20 -15.17
C GLY A 242 -12.04 15.51 -15.03
N ILE A 243 -12.70 14.65 -14.26
CA ILE A 243 -14.17 14.60 -14.15
C ILE A 243 -14.70 15.35 -12.93
N GLY A 244 -13.80 15.94 -12.13
CA GLY A 244 -14.14 16.56 -10.84
C GLY A 244 -14.88 17.90 -10.95
N TYR A 245 -14.74 18.66 -12.04
CA TYR A 245 -15.24 20.05 -12.11
C TYR A 245 -16.72 20.21 -11.81
N HIS A 246 -17.59 19.50 -12.52
CA HIS A 246 -19.04 19.64 -12.35
C HIS A 246 -19.47 19.22 -10.93
N TYR A 247 -18.83 18.18 -10.40
CA TYR A 247 -19.11 17.68 -9.05
C TYR A 247 -18.64 18.66 -7.97
N ALA A 248 -17.42 19.19 -8.09
CA ALA A 248 -16.88 20.18 -7.17
C ALA A 248 -17.70 21.48 -7.18
N LYS A 249 -18.03 22.00 -8.36
CA LYS A 249 -18.85 23.22 -8.50
C LYS A 249 -20.23 23.05 -7.88
N ARG A 250 -20.88 21.90 -8.10
CA ARG A 250 -22.16 21.59 -7.45
C ARG A 250 -22.00 21.46 -5.94
N MET A 251 -20.95 20.80 -5.45
CA MET A 251 -20.70 20.65 -4.01
C MET A 251 -20.49 22.00 -3.32
N PHE A 252 -19.76 22.93 -3.94
CA PHE A 252 -19.62 24.30 -3.44
C PHE A 252 -20.99 24.99 -3.27
N THR A 253 -21.87 24.82 -4.26
CA THR A 253 -23.24 25.36 -4.22
C THR A 253 -24.05 24.70 -3.09
N GLU A 254 -24.01 23.37 -2.97
CA GLU A 254 -24.70 22.63 -1.91
C GLU A 254 -24.19 23.01 -0.52
N PHE A 255 -22.90 23.32 -0.39
CA PHE A 255 -22.27 23.76 0.86
C PHE A 255 -22.53 25.25 1.17
N GLY A 256 -23.20 25.98 0.28
CA GLY A 256 -23.64 27.37 0.47
C GLY A 256 -22.60 28.42 0.10
N PHE A 257 -21.52 28.05 -0.59
CA PHE A 257 -20.55 29.04 -1.07
C PHE A 257 -21.16 29.93 -2.16
N PRO A 258 -20.87 31.25 -2.16
CA PRO A 258 -21.25 32.13 -3.26
C PRO A 258 -20.65 31.63 -4.59
N ALA A 259 -21.41 31.75 -5.68
CA ALA A 259 -20.92 31.38 -7.00
C ALA A 259 -19.63 32.14 -7.40
N SER A 260 -19.48 33.38 -6.92
CA SER A 260 -18.29 34.21 -7.11
C SER A 260 -17.03 33.72 -6.39
N SER A 261 -17.18 32.80 -5.42
CA SER A 261 -16.06 32.22 -4.66
C SER A 261 -15.39 31.05 -5.40
N PHE A 262 -16.03 30.46 -6.42
CA PHE A 262 -15.47 29.33 -7.15
C PHE A 262 -14.88 29.77 -8.49
N ILE A 263 -13.55 29.74 -8.61
CA ILE A 263 -12.80 30.15 -9.80
C ILE A 263 -12.22 28.90 -10.45
N SER A 264 -12.66 28.59 -11.67
CA SER A 264 -12.12 27.44 -12.41
C SER A 264 -10.84 27.79 -13.15
N VAL A 265 -9.88 26.87 -13.21
CA VAL A 265 -8.80 26.90 -14.21
C VAL A 265 -9.40 26.45 -15.54
N ALA A 266 -9.76 27.41 -16.38
CA ALA A 266 -10.54 27.16 -17.61
C ALA A 266 -9.86 26.15 -18.55
N GLU A 267 -8.54 26.20 -18.64
CA GLU A 267 -7.72 25.31 -19.48
C GLU A 267 -7.73 23.86 -19.01
N GLN A 268 -8.07 23.59 -17.75
CA GLN A 268 -8.05 22.25 -17.13
C GLN A 268 -9.44 21.82 -16.62
N GLN A 269 -10.48 22.56 -17.00
CA GLN A 269 -11.83 22.42 -16.46
C GLN A 269 -12.54 21.16 -16.97
N GLU A 270 -12.57 20.99 -18.29
CA GLU A 270 -13.34 19.94 -18.95
C GLU A 270 -12.51 18.65 -19.09
N PRO A 271 -13.14 17.47 -19.04
CA PRO A 271 -12.47 16.21 -19.33
C PRO A 271 -11.78 16.25 -20.70
N ASN A 272 -10.47 16.01 -20.73
CA ASN A 272 -9.71 15.92 -21.97
C ASN A 272 -8.75 14.73 -21.93
N PRO A 273 -8.95 13.71 -22.78
CA PRO A 273 -8.18 12.47 -22.73
C PRO A 273 -6.70 12.64 -23.09
N ASP A 274 -6.30 13.76 -23.69
CA ASP A 274 -4.91 14.03 -24.09
C ASP A 274 -4.08 14.75 -23.03
N PHE A 275 -4.70 15.19 -21.92
CA PHE A 275 -4.06 15.94 -20.83
C PHE A 275 -3.07 17.03 -21.30
N PRO A 276 -3.49 17.94 -22.20
CA PRO A 276 -2.59 18.77 -23.01
C PRO A 276 -1.68 19.71 -22.21
N THR A 277 -2.06 20.08 -20.99
CA THR A 277 -1.27 20.98 -20.13
C THR A 277 -0.51 20.24 -19.03
N ILE A 278 -0.80 18.95 -18.79
CA ILE A 278 -0.30 18.20 -17.63
C ILE A 278 -0.23 16.69 -17.95
N PRO A 279 0.84 16.23 -18.61
CA PRO A 279 0.96 14.84 -19.05
C PRO A 279 0.88 13.79 -17.92
N PHE A 280 1.21 14.20 -16.69
CA PHE A 280 1.07 13.38 -15.49
C PHE A 280 0.17 14.10 -14.48
N PRO A 281 -1.16 13.90 -14.55
CA PRO A 281 -2.16 14.65 -13.77
C PRO A 281 -2.26 14.15 -12.32
N ASN A 282 -1.12 14.01 -11.64
CA ASN A 282 -1.06 13.64 -10.23
C ASN A 282 -0.97 14.89 -9.34
N PRO A 283 -2.02 15.25 -8.59
CA PRO A 283 -2.03 16.42 -7.72
C PRO A 283 -0.99 16.34 -6.58
N GLU A 284 -0.57 15.13 -6.18
CA GLU A 284 0.44 14.92 -5.12
C GLU A 284 1.87 15.30 -5.53
N GLU A 285 2.10 15.62 -6.80
CA GLU A 285 3.37 16.12 -7.31
C GLU A 285 3.70 17.56 -6.83
N GLY A 286 2.75 18.18 -6.11
CA GLY A 286 2.94 19.46 -5.43
C GLY A 286 3.01 20.64 -6.39
N ARG A 287 3.92 21.58 -6.14
CA ARG A 287 3.93 22.88 -6.84
C ARG A 287 4.04 22.77 -8.38
N LYS A 288 4.77 21.78 -8.90
CA LYS A 288 5.05 21.67 -10.35
C LYS A 288 3.82 21.40 -11.20
N VAL A 289 2.78 20.78 -10.64
CA VAL A 289 1.53 20.50 -11.35
C VAL A 289 0.50 21.62 -11.17
N LEU A 290 0.75 22.59 -10.29
CA LEU A 290 -0.18 23.67 -9.95
C LEU A 290 0.07 24.98 -10.70
N THR A 291 0.98 25.04 -11.69
CA THR A 291 1.36 26.29 -12.38
C THR A 291 0.16 27.10 -12.89
N LEU A 292 -0.73 26.49 -13.68
CA LEU A 292 -1.95 27.16 -14.19
C LEU A 292 -2.93 27.51 -13.06
N SER A 293 -2.97 26.72 -12.00
CA SER A 293 -3.80 27.00 -10.82
C SER A 293 -3.29 28.21 -10.05
N LEU A 294 -1.97 28.35 -9.91
CA LEU A 294 -1.32 29.49 -9.28
C LEU A 294 -1.55 30.76 -10.10
N GLU A 295 -1.33 30.71 -11.42
CA GLU A 295 -1.59 31.83 -12.32
C GLU A 295 -3.05 32.29 -12.29
N THR A 296 -3.98 31.34 -12.32
CA THR A 296 -5.42 31.62 -12.22
C THR A 296 -5.77 32.22 -10.86
N ALA A 297 -5.18 31.73 -9.77
CA ALA A 297 -5.38 32.27 -8.43
C ALA A 297 -4.87 33.71 -8.31
N GLU A 298 -3.66 34.01 -8.80
CA GLU A 298 -3.10 35.36 -8.81
C GLU A 298 -3.96 36.34 -9.62
N LYS A 299 -4.38 35.93 -10.82
CA LYS A 299 -5.21 36.76 -11.71
C LYS A 299 -6.57 37.12 -11.11
N ASN A 300 -7.15 36.23 -10.30
CA ASN A 300 -8.50 36.40 -9.76
C ASN A 300 -8.53 36.82 -8.27
N GLY A 301 -7.37 36.92 -7.63
CA GLY A 301 -7.24 37.22 -6.21
C GLY A 301 -7.72 36.08 -5.31
N SER A 302 -7.60 34.82 -5.76
CA SER A 302 -7.87 33.64 -4.93
C SER A 302 -6.71 33.37 -3.98
N THR A 303 -7.02 32.97 -2.75
CA THR A 303 -5.99 32.65 -1.73
C THR A 303 -5.91 31.16 -1.42
N VAL A 304 -6.80 30.35 -2.00
CA VAL A 304 -6.82 28.90 -1.82
C VAL A 304 -6.92 28.24 -3.19
N ILE A 305 -6.14 27.17 -3.39
CA ILE A 305 -6.18 26.31 -4.58
C ILE A 305 -6.57 24.90 -4.15
N LEU A 306 -7.49 24.31 -4.91
CA LEU A 306 -7.88 22.90 -4.82
C LEU A 306 -7.67 22.25 -6.19
N ALA A 307 -7.08 21.05 -6.23
CA ALA A 307 -6.95 20.29 -7.46
C ALA A 307 -7.26 18.81 -7.23
N ASN A 308 -7.95 18.18 -8.17
CA ASN A 308 -8.19 16.74 -8.17
C ASN A 308 -7.42 16.03 -9.29
N ASP A 309 -7.16 14.73 -9.11
CA ASP A 309 -6.71 13.87 -10.21
C ASP A 309 -7.90 13.51 -11.14
N PRO A 310 -7.64 12.90 -12.31
CA PRO A 310 -8.67 12.75 -13.36
C PRO A 310 -9.95 12.03 -12.96
N ASP A 311 -9.89 11.08 -12.02
CA ASP A 311 -11.05 10.34 -11.51
C ASP A 311 -11.56 10.83 -10.15
N ALA A 312 -10.99 11.94 -9.67
CA ALA A 312 -11.38 12.69 -8.49
C ALA A 312 -11.44 11.88 -7.18
N ASP A 313 -10.50 10.94 -6.99
CA ASP A 313 -10.28 10.25 -5.71
C ASP A 313 -9.14 10.86 -4.87
N ARG A 314 -8.39 11.83 -5.42
CA ARG A 314 -7.31 12.56 -4.74
C ARG A 314 -7.53 14.06 -4.72
N ILE A 315 -6.93 14.74 -3.75
CA ILE A 315 -6.97 16.20 -3.64
C ILE A 315 -5.60 16.78 -3.28
N GLN A 316 -5.28 17.95 -3.86
CA GLN A 316 -4.17 18.80 -3.45
C GLN A 316 -4.70 20.17 -3.02
N LEU A 317 -4.14 20.68 -1.93
CA LEU A 317 -4.44 21.99 -1.35
C LEU A 317 -3.21 22.90 -1.42
N ALA A 318 -3.40 24.15 -1.79
CA ALA A 318 -2.42 25.21 -1.55
C ALA A 318 -3.09 26.48 -1.01
N GLU A 319 -2.38 27.21 -0.17
CA GLU A 319 -2.85 28.45 0.46
C GLU A 319 -1.80 29.55 0.33
N LYS A 320 -2.26 30.74 -0.05
CA LYS A 320 -1.44 31.95 -0.09
C LYS A 320 -1.25 32.48 1.33
N GLN A 321 0.00 32.55 1.76
CA GLN A 321 0.41 33.01 3.07
C GLN A 321 0.46 34.55 3.14
N LYS A 322 0.59 35.09 4.36
CA LYS A 322 0.59 36.56 4.60
C LYS A 322 1.77 37.30 3.97
N ASP A 323 2.88 36.61 3.75
CA ASP A 323 4.06 37.12 3.06
C ASP A 323 3.92 37.11 1.52
N GLY A 324 2.80 36.59 1.02
CA GLY A 324 2.51 36.47 -0.41
C GLY A 324 2.94 35.13 -1.02
N GLU A 325 3.66 34.28 -0.27
CA GLU A 325 4.12 32.98 -0.77
C GLU A 325 3.03 31.92 -0.74
N TRP A 326 3.10 30.98 -1.69
CA TRP A 326 2.17 29.85 -1.74
C TRP A 326 2.72 28.66 -0.96
N ARG A 327 1.98 28.25 0.07
CA ARG A 327 2.22 26.99 0.77
C ARG A 327 1.42 25.88 0.10
N VAL A 328 2.13 24.91 -0.47
CA VAL A 328 1.53 23.67 -0.98
C VAL A 328 1.58 22.64 0.13
N PHE A 329 0.42 22.12 0.54
CA PHE A 329 0.34 21.18 1.65
C PHE A 329 0.75 19.78 1.20
N THR A 330 1.54 19.09 2.00
CA THR A 330 1.81 17.66 1.79
C THR A 330 0.57 16.82 2.11
N GLY A 331 0.49 15.61 1.55
CA GLY A 331 -0.58 14.66 1.90
C GLY A 331 -0.71 14.39 3.41
N ASN A 332 0.42 14.42 4.12
CA ASN A 332 0.45 14.30 5.58
C ASN A 332 -0.21 15.47 6.31
N GLU A 333 0.03 16.70 5.86
CA GLU A 333 -0.59 17.89 6.45
C GLU A 333 -2.07 17.96 6.11
N MET A 334 -2.44 17.65 4.86
CA MET A 334 -3.85 17.57 4.46
C MET A 334 -4.61 16.49 5.25
N GLY A 335 -4.03 15.29 5.40
CA GLY A 335 -4.63 14.22 6.20
C GLY A 335 -4.82 14.62 7.67
N ALA A 336 -3.86 15.34 8.26
CA ALA A 336 -3.98 15.85 9.63
C ALA A 336 -5.09 16.91 9.75
N LEU A 337 -5.17 17.85 8.79
CA LEU A 337 -6.20 18.89 8.75
C LEU A 337 -7.60 18.29 8.60
N LEU A 338 -7.78 17.35 7.67
CA LEU A 338 -9.04 16.65 7.45
C LEU A 338 -9.46 15.85 8.69
N THR A 339 -8.52 15.11 9.29
CA THR A 339 -8.77 14.36 10.54
C THR A 339 -9.24 15.28 11.65
N TRP A 340 -8.51 16.39 11.89
CA TRP A 340 -8.88 17.37 12.90
C TRP A 340 -10.25 17.99 12.64
N TRP A 341 -10.55 18.34 11.38
CA TRP A 341 -11.82 18.95 11.01
C TRP A 341 -13.01 18.01 11.21
N ILE A 342 -12.90 16.77 10.72
CA ILE A 342 -13.95 15.75 10.84
C ILE A 342 -14.20 15.45 12.32
N TRP A 343 -13.13 15.18 13.09
CA TRP A 343 -13.25 14.91 14.52
C TRP A 343 -13.88 16.08 15.29
N THR A 344 -13.39 17.30 15.07
CA THR A 344 -13.87 18.50 15.78
C THR A 344 -15.37 18.70 15.58
N ASN A 345 -15.86 18.57 14.35
CA ASN A 345 -17.28 18.76 14.06
C ASN A 345 -18.13 17.60 14.54
N TRP A 346 -17.66 16.36 14.35
CA TRP A 346 -18.36 15.18 14.84
C TRP A 346 -18.49 15.20 16.37
N ARG A 347 -17.44 15.58 17.09
CA ARG A 347 -17.44 15.70 18.56
C ARG A 347 -18.42 16.75 19.05
N LYS A 348 -18.53 17.89 18.37
CA LYS A 348 -19.52 18.94 18.68
C LYS A 348 -20.95 18.43 18.52
N ALA A 349 -21.22 17.65 17.48
CA ALA A 349 -22.53 17.03 17.26
C ALA A 349 -22.82 15.87 18.23
N ASN A 350 -21.77 15.20 18.71
CA ASN A 350 -21.86 13.99 19.55
C ASN A 350 -21.14 14.16 20.91
N PRO A 351 -21.52 15.16 21.74
CA PRO A 351 -20.75 15.55 22.92
C PRO A 351 -20.73 14.51 24.05
N ASN A 352 -21.57 13.49 23.99
CA ASN A 352 -21.71 12.46 25.03
C ASN A 352 -21.17 11.09 24.59
N VAL A 353 -20.71 10.93 23.35
CA VAL A 353 -20.16 9.64 22.90
C VAL A 353 -18.78 9.42 23.54
N ASP A 354 -18.49 8.21 23.97
CA ASP A 354 -17.16 7.85 24.46
C ASP A 354 -16.15 7.86 23.31
N ALA A 355 -15.15 8.76 23.38
CA ALA A 355 -14.15 8.95 22.33
C ALA A 355 -13.34 7.68 22.06
N SER A 356 -13.17 6.79 23.05
CA SER A 356 -12.47 5.52 22.88
C SER A 356 -13.17 4.56 21.91
N LYS A 357 -14.46 4.79 21.63
CA LYS A 357 -15.25 4.02 20.67
C LYS A 357 -15.16 4.58 19.25
N VAL A 358 -14.46 5.69 19.06
CA VAL A 358 -14.25 6.32 17.76
C VAL A 358 -12.88 5.91 17.25
N TYR A 359 -12.85 5.44 16.02
CA TYR A 359 -11.67 4.89 15.39
C TYR A 359 -11.13 5.83 14.34
N ILE A 360 -9.83 6.07 14.37
CA ILE A 360 -9.10 6.65 13.25
C ILE A 360 -8.25 5.55 12.62
N LEU A 361 -8.30 5.46 11.30
CA LEU A 361 -7.47 4.56 10.52
C LEU A 361 -6.41 5.38 9.81
N ASN A 362 -5.15 4.97 9.94
CA ASN A 362 -4.04 5.66 9.28
C ASN A 362 -3.09 4.65 8.64
N SER A 363 -2.46 5.03 7.53
CA SER A 363 -1.42 4.20 6.94
C SER A 363 -0.15 4.26 7.81
N ALA A 364 0.63 3.17 7.85
CA ALA A 364 1.85 3.08 8.64
C ALA A 364 2.96 4.03 8.15
N VAL A 365 2.86 4.52 6.90
CA VAL A 365 3.81 5.46 6.29
C VAL A 365 3.33 6.92 6.38
N SER A 366 2.09 7.14 6.81
CA SER A 366 1.52 8.46 7.02
C SER A 366 2.04 9.08 8.32
N SER A 367 1.98 10.40 8.41
CA SER A 367 2.45 11.16 9.56
C SER A 367 1.81 10.71 10.88
N GLN A 368 2.62 10.74 11.94
CA GLN A 368 2.20 10.47 13.33
C GLN A 368 1.43 11.63 13.96
N ILE A 369 1.22 12.76 13.26
CA ILE A 369 0.37 13.86 13.76
C ILE A 369 -1.04 13.35 14.08
N VAL A 370 -1.60 12.48 13.23
CA VAL A 370 -2.91 11.85 13.46
C VAL A 370 -2.92 11.03 14.75
N LYS A 371 -1.79 10.39 15.09
CA LYS A 371 -1.63 9.70 16.38
C LYS A 371 -1.63 10.66 17.56
N THR A 372 -0.93 11.78 17.43
CA THR A 372 -0.94 12.81 18.48
C THR A 372 -2.35 13.35 18.70
N ILE A 373 -3.13 13.56 17.65
CA ILE A 373 -4.55 13.96 17.76
C ILE A 373 -5.34 12.85 18.48
N ALA A 374 -5.20 11.60 18.06
CA ALA A 374 -5.91 10.49 18.68
C ALA A 374 -5.59 10.33 20.17
N ASP A 375 -4.32 10.38 20.55
CA ASP A 375 -3.89 10.27 21.95
C ASP A 375 -4.41 11.45 22.80
N ALA A 376 -4.41 12.67 22.25
CA ALA A 376 -4.90 13.86 22.95
C ALA A 376 -6.42 13.84 23.17
N GLU A 377 -7.16 13.30 22.20
CA GLU A 377 -8.63 13.29 22.19
C GLU A 377 -9.21 11.98 22.76
N GLY A 378 -8.35 11.01 23.11
CA GLY A 378 -8.75 9.70 23.64
C GLY A 378 -9.38 8.77 22.59
N LEU A 379 -9.01 8.94 21.32
CA LEU A 379 -9.49 8.13 20.19
C LEU A 379 -8.69 6.84 20.04
N THR A 380 -9.34 5.80 19.51
CA THR A 380 -8.63 4.56 19.18
C THR A 380 -8.01 4.67 17.79
N LEU A 381 -6.67 4.65 17.71
CA LEU A 381 -5.95 4.67 16.44
C LEU A 381 -5.49 3.27 16.01
N HIS A 382 -5.72 2.93 14.75
CA HIS A 382 -5.10 1.74 14.14
C HIS A 382 -4.21 2.13 12.96
N PHE A 383 -3.00 1.56 12.96
CA PHE A 383 -2.06 1.66 11.84
C PHE A 383 -2.15 0.43 10.94
N PHE A 384 -1.94 0.66 9.64
CA PHE A 384 -1.96 -0.41 8.65
C PHE A 384 -0.80 -0.33 7.67
N LEU A 385 -0.18 -1.47 7.37
CA LEU A 385 0.86 -1.58 6.35
C LEU A 385 0.19 -1.44 4.96
N ALA A 386 0.25 -0.23 4.40
CA ALA A 386 -0.23 0.15 3.07
C ALA A 386 -1.76 -0.01 2.80
N ILE A 387 -2.19 0.51 1.65
CA ILE A 387 -3.58 0.52 1.14
C ILE A 387 -4.26 -0.86 1.19
N SER A 388 -3.49 -1.94 1.07
CA SER A 388 -3.99 -3.33 1.04
C SER A 388 -4.67 -3.79 2.33
N HIS A 389 -4.27 -3.26 3.49
CA HIS A 389 -4.92 -3.58 4.78
C HIS A 389 -6.18 -2.74 5.03
N TRP A 390 -6.23 -1.50 4.53
CA TRP A 390 -7.43 -0.65 4.61
C TRP A 390 -8.63 -1.32 3.91
N ARG A 391 -8.37 -1.97 2.76
CA ARG A 391 -9.35 -2.78 2.03
C ARG A 391 -9.91 -3.96 2.82
N LYS A 392 -9.09 -4.61 3.65
CA LYS A 392 -9.53 -5.74 4.49
C LYS A 392 -10.54 -5.31 5.56
N MET A 393 -10.43 -4.08 6.06
CA MET A 393 -11.41 -3.54 7.02
C MET A 393 -12.66 -2.99 6.34
N ALA A 394 -12.52 -2.37 5.17
CA ALA A 394 -13.68 -1.96 4.37
C ALA A 394 -14.48 -3.18 3.88
N ASN A 395 -13.84 -4.35 3.78
CA ASN A 395 -14.43 -5.66 3.51
C ASN A 395 -14.49 -6.54 4.76
N PRO A 396 -15.23 -6.14 5.83
CA PRO A 396 -15.37 -6.99 7.00
C PRO A 396 -16.25 -8.16 6.58
N ALA A 397 -15.61 -9.29 6.29
CA ALA A 397 -16.29 -10.57 6.44
C ALA A 397 -16.93 -10.55 7.83
N ARG A 398 -18.27 -10.54 7.90
CA ARG A 398 -18.99 -10.80 9.14
C ARG A 398 -18.35 -12.03 9.77
N ASP A 399 -17.89 -11.88 11.02
CA ASP A 399 -17.36 -12.97 11.83
C ASP A 399 -18.25 -14.22 11.66
N GLY A 400 -17.73 -15.22 10.96
CA GLY A 400 -18.54 -16.37 10.54
C GLY A 400 -17.99 -17.18 9.36
N TYR A 401 -16.67 -17.21 9.13
CA TYR A 401 -16.11 -18.33 8.37
C TYR A 401 -16.00 -19.53 9.31
N LEU A 402 -17.09 -20.30 9.35
CA LEU A 402 -17.03 -21.70 9.72
C LEU A 402 -16.06 -22.39 8.76
N GLU A 403 -15.00 -22.96 9.32
CA GLU A 403 -14.23 -24.03 8.68
C GLU A 403 -15.21 -25.12 8.21
N PHE A 404 -15.54 -25.13 6.93
CA PHE A 404 -15.93 -26.35 6.25
C PHE A 404 -14.67 -26.92 5.60
N ALA A 405 -13.77 -27.43 6.43
CA ALA A 405 -12.86 -28.49 6.04
C ALA A 405 -13.65 -29.80 6.07
N ASN A 406 -14.36 -30.10 4.99
CA ASN A 406 -14.75 -31.45 4.65
C ASN A 406 -14.39 -31.65 3.18
N GLU A 407 -13.24 -32.29 2.97
CA GLU A 407 -12.84 -32.84 1.68
C GLU A 407 -13.91 -33.85 1.21
N PRO A 408 -14.38 -33.79 -0.04
CA PRO A 408 -14.98 -34.96 -0.66
C PRO A 408 -13.84 -35.88 -1.10
N GLU A 409 -13.80 -37.08 -0.52
CA GLU A 409 -13.05 -38.21 -1.05
C GLU A 409 -13.50 -38.46 -2.50
N LEU A 410 -12.58 -38.32 -3.46
CA LEU A 410 -12.75 -38.83 -4.82
C LEU A 410 -12.03 -40.18 -4.93
N PRO A 411 -12.68 -41.21 -5.50
CA PRO A 411 -12.14 -42.56 -5.57
C PRO A 411 -10.99 -42.66 -6.58
N GLY A 412 -10.04 -43.54 -6.27
CA GLY A 412 -8.79 -43.69 -6.98
C GLY A 412 -8.94 -44.08 -8.45
N GLU A 413 -8.14 -43.44 -9.29
CA GLU A 413 -7.83 -43.91 -10.64
C GLU A 413 -6.32 -44.01 -10.84
N ALA A 414 -5.97 -45.02 -11.64
CA ALA A 414 -4.74 -45.76 -11.64
C ALA A 414 -3.55 -45.06 -12.33
N GLU A 415 -2.36 -45.54 -11.96
CA GLU A 415 -1.05 -45.20 -12.53
C GLU A 415 -1.04 -45.26 -14.06
N ASN A 416 -0.56 -44.19 -14.70
CA ASN A 416 0.08 -44.24 -16.01
C ASN A 416 1.23 -43.20 -16.03
N ASN A 417 2.44 -43.65 -15.73
CA ASN A 417 3.67 -42.88 -15.91
C ASN A 417 4.02 -42.78 -17.40
N PRO A 418 4.27 -41.58 -17.97
CA PRO A 418 4.98 -41.46 -19.23
C PRO A 418 6.49 -41.74 -19.04
N PRO A 419 7.20 -42.20 -20.09
CA PRO A 419 8.52 -42.80 -19.95
C PRO A 419 9.60 -41.77 -19.61
N ALA A 420 10.58 -42.25 -18.84
CA ALA A 420 11.77 -41.53 -18.44
C ALA A 420 12.59 -41.10 -19.67
N VAL A 421 12.82 -39.80 -19.80
CA VAL A 421 13.80 -39.24 -20.74
C VAL A 421 15.19 -39.57 -20.22
N GLU A 422 15.95 -40.28 -21.06
CA GLU A 422 17.34 -40.67 -20.83
C GLU A 422 18.23 -39.47 -20.49
N ARG A 423 19.07 -39.71 -19.49
CA ARG A 423 20.08 -38.80 -18.96
C ARG A 423 21.21 -38.67 -19.99
N ARG A 424 21.20 -37.60 -20.80
CA ARG A 424 22.33 -37.24 -21.67
C ARG A 424 23.36 -36.44 -20.88
N SER A 425 24.60 -36.86 -21.06
CA SER A 425 25.84 -36.43 -20.43
C SER A 425 26.05 -34.92 -20.30
N THR A 426 26.34 -34.51 -19.06
CA THR A 426 27.26 -33.44 -18.63
C THR A 426 28.03 -32.74 -19.75
N LEU A 427 27.50 -31.59 -20.22
CA LEU A 427 28.18 -30.37 -20.70
C LEU A 427 27.13 -29.53 -21.46
N SER A 428 26.66 -28.43 -20.84
CA SER A 428 25.95 -27.24 -21.42
C SER A 428 24.61 -26.77 -20.80
N GLU A 429 24.14 -27.29 -19.66
CA GLU A 429 22.96 -26.70 -18.98
C GLU A 429 23.21 -25.27 -18.45
N ASP A 430 24.42 -24.98 -17.97
CA ASP A 430 24.81 -23.65 -17.47
C ASP A 430 24.72 -22.56 -18.56
N SER A 431 24.94 -22.88 -19.84
CA SER A 431 24.91 -21.88 -20.92
C SER A 431 23.50 -21.45 -21.30
N SER A 432 22.48 -22.25 -20.98
CA SER A 432 21.08 -21.97 -21.35
C SER A 432 20.35 -21.10 -20.31
N LEU A 433 20.79 -21.15 -19.04
CA LEU A 433 20.21 -20.39 -17.92
C LEU A 433 20.64 -18.92 -17.90
N PHE A 434 21.76 -18.59 -18.55
CA PHE A 434 22.33 -17.24 -18.64
C PHE A 434 22.29 -16.67 -20.07
N GLN A 435 21.26 -16.98 -20.86
CA GLN A 435 21.06 -16.27 -22.13
C GLN A 435 20.90 -14.76 -21.88
N ASP A 436 21.50 -13.95 -22.76
CA ASP A 436 21.45 -12.49 -22.70
C ASP A 436 19.99 -12.00 -22.65
N ARG A 437 19.64 -11.28 -21.57
CA ARG A 437 18.33 -10.62 -21.45
C ARG A 437 18.32 -9.43 -22.41
N LEU A 438 17.33 -9.40 -23.30
CA LEU A 438 17.13 -8.26 -24.22
C LEU A 438 16.69 -7.02 -23.43
N PRO A 439 17.33 -5.86 -23.65
CA PRO A 439 17.00 -4.64 -22.91
C PRO A 439 15.60 -4.12 -23.28
N THR A 440 14.70 -4.08 -22.29
CA THR A 440 13.44 -3.32 -22.27
C THR A 440 13.67 -1.83 -21.95
N GLU A 441 12.72 -0.93 -22.21
CA GLU A 441 12.83 0.53 -21.94
C GLU A 441 13.17 0.91 -20.49
N ASN A 442 12.93 0.01 -19.51
CA ASN A 442 13.28 0.19 -18.10
C ASN A 442 14.55 -0.60 -17.69
N SER A 443 15.30 -1.13 -18.65
CA SER A 443 16.52 -1.90 -18.36
C SER A 443 17.63 -0.94 -18.00
N ILE A 444 18.15 -1.09 -16.79
CA ILE A 444 19.36 -0.40 -16.38
C ILE A 444 20.54 -0.92 -17.20
N THR A 445 21.35 -0.01 -17.72
CA THR A 445 22.60 -0.41 -18.40
C THR A 445 23.53 -1.14 -17.43
N PRO A 446 24.48 -1.96 -17.88
CA PRO A 446 25.47 -2.59 -16.99
C PRO A 446 26.19 -1.58 -16.10
N GLU A 447 26.44 -0.37 -16.59
CA GLU A 447 27.05 0.73 -15.85
C GLU A 447 26.10 1.29 -14.79
N GLN A 448 24.80 1.46 -15.12
CA GLN A 448 23.79 1.86 -14.14
C GLN A 448 23.58 0.78 -13.09
N ALA A 449 23.53 -0.50 -13.48
CA ALA A 449 23.46 -1.64 -12.57
C ALA A 449 24.69 -1.69 -11.65
N PHE A 450 25.88 -1.45 -12.19
CA PHE A 450 27.10 -1.30 -11.40
C PHE A 450 27.00 -0.12 -10.43
N ILE A 451 26.53 1.04 -10.85
CA ILE A 451 26.33 2.21 -9.98
C ILE A 451 25.28 1.93 -8.90
N HIS A 452 24.19 1.24 -9.22
CA HIS A 452 23.17 0.83 -8.25
C HIS A 452 23.72 -0.20 -7.26
N MET A 453 24.52 -1.16 -7.74
CA MET A 453 25.22 -2.13 -6.90
C MET A 453 26.21 -1.43 -5.97
N VAL A 454 27.02 -0.50 -6.49
CA VAL A 454 27.94 0.32 -5.70
C VAL A 454 27.16 1.14 -4.67
N LYS A 455 26.09 1.84 -5.05
CA LYS A 455 25.23 2.59 -4.11
C LYS A 455 24.60 1.70 -3.02
N ALA A 456 24.20 0.48 -3.37
CA ALA A 456 23.64 -0.48 -2.41
C ALA A 456 24.70 -1.11 -1.48
N MET A 457 25.94 -1.24 -1.95
CA MET A 457 27.06 -1.85 -1.20
C MET A 457 27.93 -0.84 -0.45
N LEU A 458 27.84 0.46 -0.79
CA LEU A 458 28.40 1.58 -0.03
C LEU A 458 27.58 1.80 1.26
N GLY A 459 27.58 0.80 2.13
CA GLY A 459 26.89 0.80 3.43
C GLY A 459 27.83 0.94 4.62
N THR A 460 27.30 0.67 5.81
CA THR A 460 28.04 0.66 7.10
C THR A 460 29.31 -0.18 7.08
N GLY A 461 29.35 -1.24 6.28
CA GLY A 461 30.52 -2.11 6.10
C GLY A 461 31.77 -1.32 5.71
N LEU A 462 31.68 -0.41 4.74
CA LEU A 462 32.80 0.41 4.28
C LEU A 462 33.35 1.31 5.39
N LEU A 463 32.45 1.85 6.21
CA LEU A 463 32.76 2.76 7.32
C LEU A 463 33.39 2.01 8.51
N SER A 464 33.09 0.71 8.65
CA SER A 464 33.66 -0.17 9.68
C SER A 464 34.97 -0.87 9.28
N LEU A 465 35.32 -0.87 7.98
CA LEU A 465 36.54 -1.51 7.47
C LEU A 465 37.81 -0.99 8.17
N PRO A 466 38.05 0.34 8.34
CA PRO A 466 39.24 0.83 9.03
C PRO A 466 39.41 0.25 10.44
N LEU A 467 38.30 0.07 11.16
CA LEU A 467 38.29 -0.52 12.50
C LEU A 467 38.60 -2.04 12.43
N ALA A 468 38.03 -2.75 11.46
CA ALA A 468 38.36 -4.16 11.22
C ALA A 468 39.86 -4.34 10.91
N PHE A 469 40.42 -3.51 10.03
CA PHE A 469 41.85 -3.50 9.69
C PHE A 469 42.74 -3.12 10.87
N LYS A 470 42.29 -2.19 11.74
CA LYS A 470 42.99 -1.83 12.97
C LYS A 470 43.12 -3.02 13.92
N HIS A 471 42.08 -3.86 14.03
CA HIS A 471 42.08 -5.02 14.93
C HIS A 471 42.68 -6.29 14.32
N SER A 472 42.51 -6.53 13.01
CA SER A 472 43.07 -7.70 12.33
C SER A 472 44.52 -7.51 11.87
N GLY A 473 44.99 -6.27 11.76
CA GLY A 473 46.22 -5.92 11.08
C GLY A 473 46.05 -5.88 9.55
N LEU A 474 46.89 -5.10 8.87
CA LEU A 474 46.76 -4.81 7.43
C LEU A 474 46.84 -6.06 6.56
N PHE A 475 47.82 -6.94 6.82
CA PHE A 475 48.07 -8.12 6.00
C PHE A 475 46.95 -9.16 6.14
N LEU A 476 46.58 -9.51 7.37
CA LEU A 476 45.50 -10.47 7.64
C LEU A 476 44.14 -9.90 7.22
N GLY A 477 43.89 -8.61 7.42
CA GLY A 477 42.67 -7.94 6.98
C GLY A 477 42.48 -8.00 5.47
N LEU A 478 43.55 -7.79 4.69
CA LEU A 478 43.50 -7.90 3.22
C LEU A 478 43.15 -9.32 2.77
N ILE A 479 43.81 -10.33 3.37
CA ILE A 479 43.56 -11.74 3.04
C ILE A 479 42.11 -12.12 3.40
N LEU A 480 41.67 -11.81 4.62
CA LEU A 480 40.30 -12.13 5.06
C LEU A 480 39.24 -11.42 4.20
N THR A 481 39.49 -10.18 3.78
CA THR A 481 38.57 -9.45 2.89
C THR A 481 38.42 -10.17 1.56
N ILE A 482 39.53 -10.60 0.94
CA ILE A 482 39.49 -11.35 -0.32
C ILE A 482 38.72 -12.67 -0.14
N VAL A 483 39.01 -13.41 0.92
CA VAL A 483 38.33 -14.69 1.22
C VAL A 483 36.83 -14.48 1.42
N ILE A 484 36.42 -13.48 2.20
CA ILE A 484 35.01 -13.16 2.42
C ILE A 484 34.33 -12.73 1.12
N CYS A 485 34.98 -11.91 0.30
CA CYS A 485 34.45 -11.52 -1.02
C CYS A 485 34.22 -12.74 -1.92
N LEU A 486 35.16 -13.70 -1.95
CA LEU A 486 35.01 -14.93 -2.72
C LEU A 486 33.84 -15.78 -2.22
N ILE A 487 33.67 -15.91 -0.90
CA ILE A 487 32.54 -16.63 -0.29
C ILE A 487 31.22 -15.94 -0.65
N CYS A 488 31.13 -14.63 -0.47
CA CYS A 488 29.93 -13.85 -0.78
C CYS A 488 29.56 -13.96 -2.27
N LEU A 489 30.55 -13.84 -3.18
CA LEU A 489 30.35 -14.01 -4.62
C LEU A 489 29.83 -15.41 -4.95
N TYR A 490 30.41 -16.44 -4.34
CA TYR A 490 29.94 -17.82 -4.52
C TYR A 490 28.50 -18.00 -4.05
N CYS A 491 28.17 -17.54 -2.85
CA CYS A 491 26.81 -17.59 -2.31
C CYS A 491 25.82 -16.84 -3.20
N MET A 492 26.15 -15.64 -3.66
CA MET A 492 25.30 -14.85 -4.55
C MET A 492 25.08 -15.56 -5.89
N ARG A 493 26.13 -16.15 -6.48
CA ARG A 493 26.01 -16.94 -7.70
C ARG A 493 25.05 -18.12 -7.51
N GLN A 494 25.12 -18.82 -6.38
CA GLN A 494 24.21 -19.93 -6.07
C GLN A 494 22.75 -19.45 -5.90
N VAL A 495 22.54 -18.32 -5.21
CA VAL A 495 21.19 -17.74 -5.05
C VAL A 495 20.61 -17.32 -6.39
N VAL A 496 21.39 -16.66 -7.25
CA VAL A 496 20.96 -16.27 -8.60
C VAL A 496 20.65 -17.49 -9.46
N PHE A 497 21.50 -18.51 -9.43
CA PHE A 497 21.25 -19.77 -10.13
C PHE A 497 19.94 -20.44 -9.66
N ALA A 498 19.75 -20.55 -8.34
CA ALA A 498 18.51 -21.09 -7.77
C ALA A 498 17.29 -20.26 -8.14
N ALA A 499 17.41 -18.92 -8.15
CA ALA A 499 16.35 -18.02 -8.59
C ALA A 499 15.96 -18.29 -10.04
N HIS A 500 16.93 -18.34 -10.96
CA HIS A 500 16.69 -18.64 -12.38
C HIS A 500 16.04 -20.01 -12.57
N PHE A 501 16.52 -21.04 -11.86
CA PHE A 501 15.96 -22.39 -11.91
C PHE A 501 14.50 -22.42 -11.42
N VAL A 502 14.20 -21.78 -10.28
CA VAL A 502 12.85 -21.71 -9.70
C VAL A 502 11.91 -20.87 -10.58
N CYS A 503 12.39 -19.75 -11.10
CA CYS A 503 11.65 -18.87 -12.03
C CYS A 503 11.25 -19.61 -13.31
N ASN A 504 12.21 -20.28 -13.96
CA ASN A 504 11.98 -21.02 -15.20
C ASN A 504 10.96 -22.14 -15.01
N ARG A 505 11.06 -22.87 -13.88
CA ARG A 505 10.17 -24.00 -13.59
C ARG A 505 8.75 -23.58 -13.17
N ASN A 506 8.60 -22.43 -12.52
CA ASN A 506 7.31 -21.90 -12.10
C ASN A 506 6.68 -20.92 -13.12
N GLY A 507 7.34 -20.69 -14.25
CA GLY A 507 6.86 -19.78 -15.30
C GLY A 507 6.74 -18.33 -14.85
N ARG A 508 7.62 -17.85 -13.96
CA ARG A 508 7.64 -16.47 -13.46
C ARG A 508 8.94 -15.78 -13.85
N ASP A 509 8.86 -14.52 -14.28
CA ASP A 509 10.04 -13.75 -14.72
C ASP A 509 10.85 -13.17 -13.55
N LEU A 510 10.21 -12.95 -12.40
CA LEU A 510 10.84 -12.41 -11.20
C LEU A 510 10.16 -12.99 -9.95
N ILE A 511 10.97 -13.42 -8.97
CA ILE A 511 10.51 -13.93 -7.68
C ILE A 511 11.38 -13.29 -6.59
N ASP A 512 10.79 -12.80 -5.50
CA ASP A 512 11.54 -12.30 -4.36
C ASP A 512 12.29 -13.41 -3.59
N TYR A 513 13.31 -13.04 -2.81
CA TYR A 513 14.17 -13.99 -2.09
C TYR A 513 13.41 -15.02 -1.23
N ALA A 514 12.35 -14.60 -0.55
CA ALA A 514 11.60 -15.48 0.34
C ALA A 514 10.71 -16.47 -0.45
N ASN A 515 10.14 -16.03 -1.57
CA ASN A 515 9.39 -16.89 -2.48
C ASN A 515 10.32 -17.80 -3.32
N ILE A 516 11.57 -17.40 -3.60
CA ILE A 516 12.60 -18.29 -4.17
C ILE A 516 12.86 -19.45 -3.20
N MET A 517 13.06 -19.15 -1.91
CA MET A 517 13.27 -20.17 -0.89
C MET A 517 12.06 -21.10 -0.75
N ARG A 518 10.84 -20.53 -0.76
CA ARG A 518 9.61 -21.32 -0.77
C ARG A 518 9.56 -22.30 -1.94
N GLY A 519 9.76 -21.79 -3.15
CA GLY A 519 9.73 -22.59 -4.37
C GLY A 519 10.80 -23.67 -4.37
N ALA A 520 12.03 -23.34 -3.96
CA ALA A 520 13.12 -24.29 -3.84
C ALA A 520 12.80 -25.43 -2.85
N VAL A 521 12.22 -25.10 -1.68
CA VAL A 521 11.82 -26.09 -0.67
C VAL A 521 10.66 -26.96 -1.17
N GLU A 522 9.65 -26.36 -1.79
CA GLU A 522 8.49 -27.06 -2.35
C GLU A 522 8.84 -27.95 -3.56
N MET A 523 10.00 -27.74 -4.19
CA MET A 523 10.55 -28.64 -5.21
C MET A 523 11.57 -29.63 -4.65
N GLY A 524 11.94 -29.47 -3.40
CA GLY A 524 12.93 -30.29 -2.72
C GLY A 524 12.43 -31.68 -2.30
N PRO A 525 13.26 -32.42 -1.56
CA PRO A 525 12.96 -33.79 -1.16
C PRO A 525 11.70 -33.88 -0.27
N PRO A 526 11.01 -35.05 -0.26
CA PRO A 526 9.69 -35.20 0.37
C PRO A 526 9.62 -34.78 1.85
N TRP A 527 10.73 -34.92 2.59
CA TRP A 527 10.81 -34.60 4.01
C TRP A 527 10.74 -33.09 4.33
N ILE A 528 11.09 -32.21 3.37
CA ILE A 528 11.06 -30.76 3.56
C ILE A 528 10.01 -30.06 2.70
N LYS A 529 9.54 -30.72 1.62
CA LYS A 529 8.62 -30.18 0.62
C LYS A 529 7.38 -29.48 1.18
N ARG A 530 6.78 -30.01 2.25
CA ARG A 530 5.57 -29.45 2.90
C ARG A 530 5.85 -28.22 3.78
N ARG A 531 7.11 -27.84 3.99
CA ARG A 531 7.53 -26.76 4.90
C ARG A 531 7.92 -25.47 4.16
N GLY A 532 7.61 -25.34 2.87
CA GLY A 532 7.99 -24.16 2.07
C GLY A 532 7.57 -22.83 2.68
N TYR A 533 6.35 -22.74 3.21
CA TYR A 533 5.87 -21.53 3.87
C TYR A 533 6.65 -21.18 5.16
N PHE A 534 7.04 -22.19 5.94
CA PHE A 534 7.89 -21.97 7.13
C PHE A 534 9.23 -21.36 6.73
N PHE A 535 9.89 -21.91 5.72
CA PHE A 535 11.18 -21.39 5.25
C PHE A 535 11.08 -20.01 4.59
N LYS A 536 9.96 -19.71 3.92
CA LYS A 536 9.63 -18.35 3.47
C LYS A 536 9.63 -17.36 4.63
N GLN A 537 8.89 -17.68 5.70
CA GLN A 537 8.80 -16.80 6.85
C GLN A 537 10.13 -16.68 7.59
N LEU A 538 10.90 -17.76 7.68
CA LEU A 538 12.25 -17.74 8.25
C LEU A 538 13.16 -16.75 7.50
N VAL A 539 13.15 -16.77 6.16
CA VAL A 539 13.93 -15.82 5.34
C VAL A 539 13.46 -14.39 5.57
N ASN A 540 12.15 -14.12 5.57
CA ASN A 540 11.61 -12.79 5.83
C ASN A 540 12.03 -12.25 7.21
N VAL A 541 11.94 -13.08 8.26
CA VAL A 541 12.34 -12.70 9.61
C VAL A 541 13.84 -12.42 9.68
N ASN A 542 14.67 -13.25 9.05
CA ASN A 542 16.12 -13.03 9.02
C ASN A 542 16.52 -11.77 8.23
N MET A 543 15.85 -11.49 7.11
CA MET A 543 16.06 -10.26 6.35
C MET A 543 15.67 -9.03 7.19
N PHE A 544 14.56 -9.10 7.91
CA PHE A 544 14.14 -8.02 8.80
C PHE A 544 15.13 -7.77 9.94
N ILE A 545 15.55 -8.83 10.63
CA ILE A 545 16.53 -8.74 11.72
C ILE A 545 17.87 -8.18 11.21
N SER A 546 18.35 -8.68 10.06
CA SER A 546 19.59 -8.18 9.44
C SER A 546 19.48 -6.70 9.10
N GLN A 547 18.36 -6.27 8.51
CA GLN A 547 18.15 -4.86 8.18
C GLN A 547 18.09 -3.97 9.42
N LEU A 548 17.41 -4.42 10.47
CA LEU A 548 17.38 -3.72 11.75
C LEU A 548 18.81 -3.57 12.33
N GLY A 549 19.61 -4.65 12.27
CA GLY A 549 21.02 -4.63 12.67
C GLY A 549 21.85 -3.61 11.89
N PHE A 550 21.72 -3.55 10.56
CA PHE A 550 22.41 -2.56 9.74
C PHE A 550 22.02 -1.12 10.10
N CYS A 551 20.73 -0.87 10.34
CA CYS A 551 20.25 0.44 10.78
C CYS A 551 20.81 0.81 12.16
N CYS A 552 20.84 -0.12 13.11
CA CYS A 552 21.42 0.12 14.44
C CYS A 552 22.91 0.52 14.36
N VAL A 553 23.71 -0.20 13.57
CA VAL A 553 25.13 0.14 13.36
C VAL A 553 25.28 1.52 12.72
N TYR A 554 24.41 1.88 11.79
CA TYR A 554 24.42 3.21 11.15
C TYR A 554 24.12 4.32 12.16
N PHE A 555 23.15 4.13 13.06
CA PHE A 555 22.83 5.10 14.09
C PHE A 555 23.97 5.29 15.09
N VAL A 556 24.63 4.21 15.53
CA VAL A 556 25.78 4.29 16.43
C VAL A 556 26.94 5.02 15.75
N PHE A 557 27.29 4.62 14.52
CA PHE A 557 28.36 5.27 13.77
C PHE A 557 28.08 6.78 13.53
N MET A 558 26.84 7.12 13.15
CA MET A 558 26.46 8.52 12.95
C MET A 558 26.51 9.31 14.27
N ALA A 559 26.12 8.71 15.39
CA ALA A 559 26.22 9.33 16.70
C ALA A 559 27.68 9.61 17.09
N ASP A 560 28.59 8.65 16.91
CA ASP A 560 30.02 8.80 17.21
C ASP A 560 30.66 9.90 16.35
N ASN A 561 30.37 9.93 15.04
CA ASN A 561 30.90 10.98 14.16
C ASN A 561 30.32 12.36 14.46
N LEU A 562 29.05 12.44 14.89
CA LEU A 562 28.45 13.69 15.35
C LEU A 562 29.09 14.17 16.65
N GLU A 563 29.47 13.26 17.55
CA GLU A 563 30.21 13.57 18.77
C GLU A 563 31.60 14.14 18.43
N ASP A 564 32.39 13.44 17.62
CA ASP A 564 33.72 13.88 17.16
C ASP A 564 33.66 15.23 16.43
N ALA A 565 32.70 15.40 15.51
CA ALA A 565 32.49 16.67 14.82
C ALA A 565 32.07 17.79 15.79
N SER A 566 31.26 17.48 16.81
CA SER A 566 30.87 18.45 17.82
C SER A 566 32.04 18.90 18.70
N GLU A 567 33.01 18.02 18.96
CA GLU A 567 34.24 18.37 19.69
C GLU A 567 35.15 19.27 18.85
N VAL A 568 35.35 18.95 17.58
CA VAL A 568 36.11 19.80 16.65
C VAL A 568 35.44 21.17 16.50
N LEU A 569 34.13 21.22 16.33
CA LEU A 569 33.38 22.47 16.20
C LEU A 569 33.33 23.28 17.50
N ARG A 570 33.46 22.65 18.67
CA ARG A 570 33.64 23.34 19.97
C ARG A 570 35.03 23.96 20.12
N SER A 571 36.05 23.40 19.46
CA SER A 571 37.42 23.94 19.49
C SER A 571 37.61 25.14 18.54
N LEU A 572 36.73 25.30 17.55
CA LEU A 572 36.63 26.48 16.71
C LEU A 572 35.67 27.47 17.39
N ASP A 573 36.21 28.47 18.11
CA ASP A 573 35.51 29.43 18.99
C ASP A 573 34.39 30.31 18.34
N ALA A 574 33.92 29.95 17.13
CA ALA A 574 32.86 30.61 16.36
C ALA A 574 31.45 30.01 16.58
N PHE A 575 31.31 28.83 17.19
CA PHE A 575 30.02 28.16 17.33
C PHE A 575 29.76 27.63 18.75
N LYS A 576 28.85 28.25 19.50
CA LYS A 576 28.38 27.71 20.77
C LYS A 576 27.29 26.65 20.54
N PHE A 577 27.71 25.40 20.36
CA PHE A 577 26.83 24.24 20.36
C PHE A 577 26.40 23.86 21.79
N ARG A 578 25.09 23.77 22.05
CA ARG A 578 24.54 23.15 23.27
C ARG A 578 23.89 21.80 22.92
N LEU A 579 24.67 20.72 22.99
CA LEU A 579 24.10 19.38 23.14
C LEU A 579 23.54 19.25 24.55
N ARG A 580 22.27 18.87 24.69
CA ARG A 580 21.71 18.39 25.96
C ARG A 580 21.51 16.89 25.86
N ARG A 581 22.31 16.15 26.63
CA ARG A 581 22.12 14.72 26.86
C ARG A 581 20.92 14.56 27.80
N PHE A 582 19.89 13.85 27.36
CA PHE A 582 18.82 13.39 28.24
C PHE A 582 19.01 11.90 28.45
N GLU A 583 19.34 11.51 29.66
CA GLU A 583 19.35 10.10 30.06
C GLU A 583 17.93 9.74 30.53
N PHE A 584 17.33 8.79 29.82
CA PHE A 584 16.19 8.03 30.33
C PHE A 584 16.61 6.55 30.40
N PHE A 585 16.06 5.85 31.38
CA PHE A 585 16.31 4.43 31.65
C PHE A 585 16.28 3.59 30.36
N ASP A 586 17.37 2.83 30.15
CA ASP A 586 17.62 1.80 29.14
C ASP A 586 17.49 2.16 27.64
N GLY A 587 17.87 3.38 27.24
CA GLY A 587 18.20 3.66 25.84
C GLY A 587 18.53 5.14 25.55
N THR A 588 19.64 5.39 24.88
CA THR A 588 20.10 6.76 24.55
C THR A 588 19.36 7.29 23.32
N LEU A 589 18.50 8.31 23.49
CA LEU A 589 17.99 9.14 22.40
C LEU A 589 18.80 10.45 22.33
N LEU A 590 19.54 10.65 21.24
CA LEU A 590 20.27 11.89 21.01
C LEU A 590 19.34 12.88 20.28
N VAL A 591 18.93 13.96 20.96
CA VAL A 591 18.20 15.07 20.31
C VAL A 591 19.16 16.25 20.13
N VAL A 592 19.50 16.54 18.87
CA VAL A 592 20.38 17.66 18.51
C VAL A 592 19.54 18.91 18.29
N HIS A 593 19.67 19.90 19.18
CA HIS A 593 19.01 21.20 19.02
C HIS A 593 19.99 22.20 18.39
N LEU A 594 19.80 22.53 17.12
CA LEU A 594 20.59 23.54 16.42
C LEU A 594 19.99 24.93 16.67
N SER A 595 20.76 25.83 17.27
CA SER A 595 20.37 27.23 17.45
C SER A 595 21.41 28.13 16.78
N PHE A 596 20.97 28.92 15.80
CA PHE A 596 21.81 29.90 15.12
C PHE A 596 21.69 31.24 15.83
N ASN A 597 22.80 31.89 16.16
CA ASN A 597 22.77 33.26 16.65
C ASN A 597 23.60 34.14 15.70
N LYS A 598 22.93 35.04 14.96
CA LYS A 598 23.60 36.10 14.20
C LYS A 598 24.14 37.13 15.20
N THR A 599 25.47 37.23 15.25
CA THR A 599 26.25 38.43 15.59
C THR A 599 25.73 39.31 16.75
N GLY A 600 26.33 39.10 17.92
CA GLY A 600 26.86 40.17 18.79
C GLY A 600 25.91 41.27 19.26
N HIS A 601 25.05 41.00 20.24
CA HIS A 601 24.60 42.01 21.22
C HIS A 601 24.51 41.37 22.62
N ARG A 602 24.99 42.10 23.64
CA ARG A 602 24.99 41.68 25.05
C ARG A 602 23.55 41.43 25.53
N PRO A 603 23.27 40.40 26.35
CA PRO A 603 21.93 40.23 26.91
C PRO A 603 21.69 41.27 28.00
N MET A 604 20.79 42.22 27.75
CA MET A 604 20.17 43.05 28.78
C MET A 604 19.04 42.27 29.45
N ALA A 605 19.06 42.32 30.79
CA ALA A 605 17.98 42.29 31.78
C ALA A 605 16.78 41.34 31.63
N ARG A 606 16.50 40.70 32.77
CA ARG A 606 15.34 39.88 33.14
C ARG A 606 13.98 40.55 32.88
N ASP A 607 12.97 39.67 32.83
CA ASP A 607 11.54 39.84 33.14
C ASP A 607 10.56 40.11 31.97
N ARG A 608 9.89 39.03 31.50
CA ARG A 608 8.49 38.70 31.87
C ARG A 608 7.98 37.42 31.19
N HIS A 609 7.48 36.52 32.03
CA HIS A 609 6.47 35.47 31.83
C HIS A 609 6.53 34.54 30.59
N TRP A 610 7.28 33.44 30.75
CA TRP A 610 6.78 32.11 30.37
C TRP A 610 6.52 31.30 31.65
N PRO A 611 5.48 30.44 31.69
CA PRO A 611 5.18 29.64 32.88
C PRO A 611 6.38 28.75 33.18
N SER A 612 6.87 28.85 34.41
CA SER A 612 7.85 27.91 34.94
C SER A 612 7.26 26.50 34.85
N TRP A 613 7.93 25.62 34.11
CA TRP A 613 7.74 24.19 34.29
C TRP A 613 8.14 23.87 35.72
N ARG A 614 7.15 23.71 36.61
CA ARG A 614 7.38 23.06 37.89
C ARG A 614 7.92 21.68 37.58
N ARG A 615 9.06 21.34 38.18
CA ARG A 615 9.51 19.97 38.34
C ARG A 615 8.36 19.24 39.06
N ILE A 616 7.60 18.41 38.34
CA ILE A 616 6.64 17.51 38.99
C ILE A 616 7.53 16.48 39.70
N SER A 617 7.74 16.69 41.00
CA SER A 617 8.25 15.63 41.87
C SER A 617 7.18 14.54 41.93
N LEU A 618 7.63 13.31 41.75
CA LEU A 618 6.83 12.09 41.88
C LEU A 618 6.39 11.80 43.33
N ASP A 619 6.50 12.76 44.26
CA ASP A 619 6.08 12.61 45.66
C ASP A 619 4.63 13.05 45.93
N SER A 620 3.91 13.56 44.92
CA SER A 620 2.51 13.99 45.08
C SER A 620 1.47 12.91 44.77
N TRP A 621 1.89 11.69 44.38
CA TRP A 621 0.97 10.58 44.11
C TRP A 621 0.66 9.68 45.33
N THR A 622 1.16 10.04 46.52
CA THR A 622 0.94 9.29 47.77
C THR A 622 0.17 10.05 48.85
N ARG A 623 -0.34 11.26 48.58
CA ARG A 623 -1.10 12.06 49.58
C ARG A 623 -2.59 12.29 49.28
N THR A 624 -3.25 11.35 48.59
CA THR A 624 -4.73 11.36 48.45
C THR A 624 -5.44 10.12 49.01
N CYS A 625 -4.75 9.33 49.82
CA CYS A 625 -5.40 8.36 50.69
C CYS A 625 -4.91 8.63 52.12
N GLY A 626 -5.77 9.27 52.91
CA GLY A 626 -5.54 9.42 54.34
C GLY A 626 -5.47 8.03 54.99
N LEU A 627 -4.52 7.86 55.90
CA LEU A 627 -4.72 7.37 57.26
C LEU A 627 -3.38 7.51 58.03
N LEU A 628 -3.49 8.17 59.18
CA LEU A 628 -2.43 8.43 60.18
C LEU A 628 -2.13 7.16 61.01
N PRO A 629 -1.07 7.17 61.86
CA PRO A 629 -0.21 6.02 62.12
C PRO A 629 -0.50 5.31 63.45
N ALA A 630 -0.03 4.07 63.59
CA ALA A 630 0.22 3.46 64.89
C ALA A 630 1.43 2.52 64.85
N ARG A 631 2.14 2.52 65.97
CA ARG A 631 3.44 1.93 66.31
C ARG A 631 3.23 0.57 66.99
N ILE A 632 4.25 -0.32 66.94
CA ILE A 632 4.58 -1.41 67.93
C ILE A 632 3.63 -2.64 67.85
N SER A 633 3.98 -3.93 67.98
CA SER A 633 5.20 -4.74 68.23
C SER A 633 4.95 -6.20 67.79
N SER A 634 6.01 -7.00 67.94
CA SER A 634 6.24 -8.46 67.82
C SER A 634 5.13 -9.48 68.17
N ASP A 635 5.34 -10.64 67.54
CA ASP A 635 4.97 -12.01 67.90
C ASP A 635 3.64 -12.59 67.41
N GLY A 636 3.76 -13.81 66.85
CA GLY A 636 2.68 -14.80 66.82
C GLY A 636 2.08 -15.09 65.44
N PHE A 637 2.59 -16.12 64.78
CA PHE A 637 2.00 -16.73 63.58
C PHE A 637 0.60 -17.31 63.87
N SER A 638 -0.43 -16.80 63.17
CA SER A 638 -1.64 -17.57 62.80
C SER A 638 -2.25 -16.94 61.54
N GLY A 639 -2.66 -17.78 60.58
CA GLY A 639 -2.86 -17.36 59.18
C GLY A 639 -4.29 -17.02 58.77
N GLN A 640 -4.43 -16.20 57.72
CA GLN A 640 -5.15 -16.50 56.47
C GLN A 640 -5.09 -15.30 55.50
N CYS A 641 -4.86 -15.62 54.22
CA CYS A 641 -5.17 -14.89 52.98
C CYS A 641 -4.99 -13.37 52.89
N SER A 642 -3.97 -12.93 52.13
CA SER A 642 -4.18 -11.86 51.13
C SER A 642 -3.09 -11.80 50.04
N LYS A 643 -3.58 -11.66 48.81
CA LYS A 643 -2.94 -11.13 47.59
C LYS A 643 -1.63 -10.33 47.79
N GLY A 644 -0.57 -10.76 47.12
CA GLY A 644 0.61 -9.96 46.84
C GLY A 644 1.11 -10.22 45.41
N ARG A 645 0.88 -9.26 44.51
CA ARG A 645 1.51 -9.22 43.19
C ARG A 645 2.93 -8.70 43.37
N SER A 646 3.95 -9.55 43.19
CA SER A 646 5.30 -9.11 42.87
C SER A 646 5.43 -9.02 41.34
N LYS A 647 5.58 -7.80 40.82
CA LYS A 647 6.00 -7.56 39.43
C LYS A 647 7.53 -7.63 39.42
N VAL A 648 8.08 -8.68 38.82
CA VAL A 648 9.49 -8.77 38.44
C VAL A 648 9.57 -8.23 37.00
N PHE A 649 10.42 -7.24 36.75
CA PHE A 649 10.73 -6.76 35.40
C PHE A 649 12.16 -7.20 35.04
N ALA A 650 12.29 -7.83 33.88
CA ALA A 650 13.51 -8.43 33.38
C ALA A 650 14.51 -7.35 32.92
N THR A 651 15.77 -7.55 33.26
CA THR A 651 16.91 -6.78 32.76
C THR A 651 17.39 -7.33 31.41
N VAL A 652 18.23 -6.57 30.70
CA VAL A 652 18.89 -7.02 29.45
C VAL A 652 19.71 -8.30 29.67
N ASP A 653 20.22 -8.51 30.89
CA ASP A 653 20.95 -9.72 31.27
C ASP A 653 20.04 -10.93 31.46
N ASP A 654 18.80 -10.73 31.94
CA ASP A 654 17.77 -11.80 32.01
C ASP A 654 17.31 -12.25 30.61
N LEU A 655 17.30 -11.32 29.65
CA LEU A 655 16.98 -11.59 28.25
C LEU A 655 18.11 -12.31 27.52
N LYS A 656 19.38 -11.99 27.85
CA LYS A 656 20.55 -12.75 27.40
C LYS A 656 20.58 -14.16 27.98
N ALA A 657 20.31 -14.33 29.27
CA ALA A 657 20.26 -15.64 29.91
C ALA A 657 19.14 -16.53 29.33
N ALA A 658 17.98 -15.95 29.01
CA ALA A 658 16.88 -16.68 28.37
C ALA A 658 17.21 -17.10 26.92
N LEU A 659 17.99 -16.32 26.18
CA LEU A 659 18.45 -16.64 24.82
C LEU A 659 19.56 -17.69 24.82
N GLU A 660 20.46 -17.68 25.81
CA GLU A 660 21.51 -18.70 25.98
C GLU A 660 20.93 -20.07 26.36
N VAL A 661 19.86 -20.11 27.17
CA VAL A 661 19.13 -21.36 27.50
C VAL A 661 18.36 -21.90 26.29
N SER A 662 17.85 -21.04 25.42
CA SER A 662 17.10 -21.44 24.22
C SER A 662 17.97 -22.07 23.12
N MET A 663 19.27 -21.75 23.09
CA MET A 663 20.19 -22.17 22.02
C MET A 663 21.27 -23.17 22.45
N GLY A 664 21.24 -23.69 23.69
CA GLY A 664 22.17 -24.71 24.17
C GLY A 664 21.80 -26.15 23.76
N PHE A 665 22.39 -26.65 22.68
CA PHE A 665 22.60 -28.10 22.52
C PHE A 665 23.74 -28.53 23.46
N ASP A 666 23.44 -29.12 24.61
CA ASP A 666 24.43 -29.91 25.34
C ASP A 666 24.28 -31.40 25.03
N ARG A 667 25.40 -31.97 24.60
CA ARG A 667 25.64 -33.37 24.30
C ARG A 667 25.83 -34.12 25.62
N ARG A 668 24.77 -34.68 26.18
CA ARG A 668 24.80 -35.98 26.90
C ARG A 668 23.41 -36.34 27.47
N ARG A 669 22.96 -37.55 27.12
CA ARG A 669 21.83 -38.35 27.64
C ARG A 669 20.42 -38.07 27.08
N THR A 670 19.98 -38.96 26.18
CA THR A 670 18.61 -39.49 26.11
C THR A 670 18.44 -40.66 27.10
N PRO A 671 17.24 -41.24 27.38
CA PRO A 671 15.91 -41.06 26.76
C PRO A 671 14.72 -40.93 27.77
N CYS A 672 13.51 -40.83 27.18
CA CYS A 672 12.17 -41.14 27.72
C CYS A 672 11.29 -40.01 28.29
N GLY A 673 10.21 -39.72 27.53
CA GLY A 673 8.84 -39.89 28.03
C GLY A 673 8.20 -38.77 28.83
N ALA A 674 7.28 -38.05 28.17
CA ALA A 674 6.08 -37.39 28.71
C ALA A 674 6.23 -36.31 29.81
N LEU A 675 5.88 -35.07 29.45
CA LEU A 675 5.22 -34.03 30.27
C LEU A 675 4.88 -32.85 29.29
N SER A 676 3.79 -32.94 28.54
CA SER A 676 2.49 -32.28 28.80
C SER A 676 2.51 -30.74 28.86
N ASN A 677 2.25 -30.10 27.72
CA ASN A 677 1.13 -29.17 27.46
C ASN A 677 0.72 -28.04 28.44
N PHE A 678 1.59 -27.54 29.32
CA PHE A 678 1.27 -26.34 30.11
C PHE A 678 2.47 -25.37 30.15
N GLY A 679 2.40 -24.27 29.40
CA GLY A 679 3.40 -23.21 29.53
C GLY A 679 3.34 -22.06 28.52
N VAL A 680 2.77 -22.22 27.32
CA VAL A 680 2.90 -21.20 26.26
C VAL A 680 1.56 -20.62 25.76
N ARG A 681 0.41 -21.02 26.34
CA ARG A 681 -0.91 -20.55 25.88
C ARG A 681 -1.45 -19.24 26.49
N ASN A 682 -0.77 -18.62 27.46
CA ASN A 682 -1.37 -17.53 28.27
C ASN A 682 -0.74 -16.13 28.15
N VAL A 683 0.02 -15.81 27.10
CA VAL A 683 0.51 -14.43 26.87
C VAL A 683 -0.11 -13.73 25.66
N LEU A 684 -1.02 -14.41 24.92
CA LEU A 684 -1.69 -13.85 23.73
C LEU A 684 -3.22 -13.96 23.79
N ARG A 685 -3.83 -13.70 24.97
CA ARG A 685 -5.29 -13.56 25.12
C ARG A 685 -5.67 -12.43 26.08
N ALA A 686 -5.65 -11.20 25.57
CA ALA A 686 -6.43 -10.03 26.01
C ALA A 686 -6.22 -8.97 24.91
N CYS A 687 -7.18 -8.51 24.09
CA CYS A 687 -8.61 -8.31 24.31
C CYS A 687 -9.39 -8.57 23.00
N VAL A 688 -10.20 -9.63 22.96
CA VAL A 688 -11.40 -9.69 22.10
C VAL A 688 -12.49 -10.29 22.98
N LYS A 689 -13.45 -9.47 23.38
CA LYS A 689 -14.72 -9.94 23.93
C LYS A 689 -15.80 -8.93 23.58
N ALA A 690 -16.44 -9.16 22.43
CA ALA A 690 -17.66 -8.48 22.05
C ALA A 690 -18.80 -8.89 23.00
N ARG A 691 -19.57 -7.91 23.47
CA ARG A 691 -20.96 -8.05 23.87
C ARG A 691 -21.72 -6.91 23.17
N GLY A 692 -22.85 -7.25 22.53
CA GLY A 692 -23.65 -6.40 21.63
C GLY A 692 -24.07 -5.04 22.19
N SER A 693 -24.69 -4.15 21.43
CA SER A 693 -25.32 -4.25 20.10
C SER A 693 -25.39 -2.84 19.49
N ASN A 694 -25.39 -2.78 18.15
CA ASN A 694 -25.40 -1.61 17.26
C ASN A 694 -24.03 -0.90 17.11
N PHE A 695 -23.47 -1.01 15.91
CA PHE A 695 -22.24 -0.36 15.47
C PHE A 695 -22.58 0.59 14.32
N GLU A 696 -22.19 1.85 14.43
CA GLU A 696 -22.06 2.78 13.31
C GLU A 696 -20.57 3.00 13.07
N ILE A 697 -20.11 2.70 11.86
CA ILE A 697 -18.78 3.04 11.37
C ILE A 697 -18.95 4.38 10.65
N LEU A 698 -18.35 5.45 11.15
CA LEU A 698 -18.16 6.65 10.35
C LEU A 698 -17.00 6.39 9.38
N LEU A 699 -17.32 6.44 8.09
CA LEU A 699 -16.37 6.45 6.96
C LEU A 699 -15.91 7.89 6.69
#